data_AF-A0A069DIF2-F1
#
_entry.id   AF-A0A069DIF2-F1
#
_cell.length_a   1.000
_cell.length_b   1.000
_cell.length_c   1.000
_cell.angle_alpha   90.00
_cell.angle_beta   90.00
_cell.angle_gamma   90.00
#
_symmetry.space_group_name_H-M   'P 1'
#
loop_
_entity.id
_entity.type
_entity.pdbx_description
1 polymer ?
#
loop_
_entity_poly.entity_id
_entity_poly.type
_entity_poly.pdbx_seq_one_letter_code
_entity_poly.pdbx_strand_id
1 'polypeptide(L)'
;MGIRQTQLSRTVEKIVRSYLQRGRYPSIQTITYHLGQWLREHTPGAPSFSPRKVLRKEKSDSESYNDNVMMIRQDIGDLYDATINQTIRIMNDFNFAETERAKINHELSMLSKKIDQLLLVSGAGSSYLDTVIEDFIDTSRMNTGNSTVAIDLNNGQITLKENQRQSNKVLLSGSQATFNALTPNVKQSAIETINNAFDDNINTAWWHVIKTTGPGTVKAELTIRLASVEEINEIEYIAHHGKPVLIQVEYSLDGSTFTPLPEKNNKQSVSNRAVWNFSQLKVKAIKFTYEKKDHDDNSAGVYNYYFGAKSISISKKSYLSEGTLITQPFVFSSDNINMVSLSASQDIPFGTTIDYEVALTNETTALDSLIWYPISPSEDTTPKYSKTVEFNARASKNIEFGQAEATQEVKNGMKVFRLLKDDKDGTLPESFDDIQNPILLRGINQWRRERSYIKFDGTIPLNSTWKSQYDNRPDSIRTDYQAIGNQLNLRRENGGKSDNFYRFTTCVYSEEARVEPLSLAVIQTVSGVRKRIGTYAVYVDGKRMVPSNEEVTLTLAAGWSEIQILFHWGDMQLRQDFTDGDLPNETLLGKFNFLLEKRVRADKDSLKIVDEHSLYYNISPNNRDYFAIYENQVVLNYLPTNCIFQLVYEVIDSSIQNNQVVMRASMRREESIPHITPKIMRLQLQAK
;
A
#
# COMPACT_ATOMS: atom_id res chain seq x y z
N MET A 1 -49.32 -9.85 -0.82
CA MET A 1 -50.61 -9.82 -1.56
C MET A 1 -51.73 -9.81 -0.53
N GLY A 2 -52.82 -9.10 -0.79
CA GLY A 2 -53.99 -9.13 0.12
C GLY A 2 -54.81 -10.39 -0.05
N ILE A 3 -55.60 -10.78 0.97
CA ILE A 3 -56.47 -11.98 0.96
C ILE A 3 -57.33 -12.06 -0.31
N ARG A 4 -57.90 -10.93 -0.74
CA ARG A 4 -58.67 -10.81 -1.99
C ARG A 4 -57.91 -11.28 -3.23
N GLN A 5 -56.63 -10.94 -3.34
CA GLN A 5 -55.82 -11.32 -4.51
C GLN A 5 -55.49 -12.81 -4.48
N THR A 6 -55.19 -13.37 -3.31
CA THR A 6 -54.94 -14.81 -3.11
C THR A 6 -56.17 -15.63 -3.53
N GLN A 7 -57.36 -15.25 -3.05
CA GLN A 7 -58.62 -15.90 -3.39
C GLN A 7 -58.92 -15.86 -4.90
N LEU A 8 -58.70 -14.70 -5.54
CA LEU A 8 -58.89 -14.55 -6.99
C LEU A 8 -57.91 -15.42 -7.78
N SER A 9 -56.63 -15.38 -7.44
CA SER A 9 -55.59 -16.15 -8.15
C SER A 9 -55.82 -17.64 -8.02
N ARG A 10 -56.17 -18.12 -6.81
CA ARG A 10 -56.47 -19.53 -6.54
C ARG A 10 -57.73 -19.99 -7.27
N THR A 11 -58.75 -19.14 -7.35
CA THR A 11 -59.98 -19.45 -8.10
C THR A 11 -59.71 -19.56 -9.59
N VAL A 12 -58.91 -18.63 -10.15
CA VAL A 12 -58.45 -18.71 -11.54
C VAL A 12 -57.64 -19.98 -11.77
N GLU A 13 -56.72 -20.33 -10.88
CA GLU A 13 -55.94 -21.56 -10.97
C GLU A 13 -56.83 -22.81 -10.92
N LYS A 14 -57.83 -22.84 -10.04
CA LYS A 14 -58.82 -23.93 -9.94
C LYS A 14 -59.61 -24.10 -11.23
N ILE A 15 -60.06 -22.99 -11.83
CA ILE A 15 -60.74 -23.00 -13.13
C ILE A 15 -59.80 -23.55 -14.20
N VAL A 16 -58.57 -23.03 -14.29
CA VAL A 16 -57.59 -23.46 -15.28
C VAL A 16 -57.25 -24.94 -15.14
N ARG A 17 -56.96 -25.40 -13.91
CA ARG A 17 -56.64 -26.79 -13.59
C ARG A 17 -57.78 -27.75 -13.94
N SER A 18 -59.03 -27.35 -13.72
CA SER A 18 -60.20 -28.18 -14.06
C SER A 18 -60.34 -28.43 -15.56
N TYR A 19 -59.96 -27.45 -16.40
CA TYR A 19 -59.96 -27.59 -17.85
C TYR A 19 -58.75 -28.38 -18.35
N LEU A 20 -57.57 -28.14 -17.77
CA LEU A 20 -56.35 -28.89 -18.09
C LEU A 20 -56.48 -30.39 -17.76
N GLN A 21 -57.11 -30.73 -16.63
CA GLN A 21 -57.41 -32.13 -16.28
C GLN A 21 -58.34 -32.83 -17.29
N ARG A 22 -59.14 -32.06 -18.03
CA ARG A 22 -60.00 -32.55 -19.13
C ARG A 22 -59.31 -32.50 -20.50
N GLY A 23 -58.00 -32.23 -20.53
CA GLY A 23 -57.19 -32.16 -21.75
C GLY A 23 -57.49 -30.94 -22.63
N ARG A 24 -58.08 -29.86 -22.07
CA ARG A 24 -58.48 -28.67 -22.82
C ARG A 24 -57.80 -27.42 -22.25
N TYR A 25 -57.35 -26.54 -23.13
CA TYR A 25 -56.89 -25.21 -22.72
C TYR A 25 -58.08 -24.26 -22.63
N PRO A 26 -58.35 -23.65 -21.46
CA PRO A 26 -59.44 -22.68 -21.32
C PRO A 26 -59.07 -21.37 -22.02
N SER A 27 -60.01 -20.78 -22.77
CA SER A 27 -59.84 -19.43 -23.30
C SER A 27 -60.02 -18.37 -22.20
N ILE A 28 -59.48 -17.17 -22.39
CA ILE A 28 -59.66 -16.05 -21.46
C ILE A 28 -61.15 -15.77 -21.19
N GLN A 29 -61.99 -15.85 -22.22
CA GLN A 29 -63.45 -15.68 -22.09
C GLN A 29 -64.08 -16.73 -21.17
N THR A 30 -63.59 -17.98 -21.22
CA THR A 30 -64.06 -19.07 -20.37
C THR A 30 -63.63 -18.87 -18.92
N ILE A 31 -62.39 -18.43 -18.70
CA ILE A 31 -61.89 -18.08 -17.36
C ILE A 31 -62.71 -16.94 -16.77
N THR A 32 -62.95 -15.87 -17.54
CA THR A 32 -63.74 -14.72 -17.11
C THR A 32 -65.19 -15.09 -16.80
N TYR A 33 -65.80 -15.97 -17.59
CA TYR A 33 -67.18 -16.45 -17.34
C TYR A 33 -67.29 -17.18 -16.00
N HIS A 34 -66.42 -18.17 -15.76
CA HIS A 34 -66.44 -18.96 -14.51
C HIS A 34 -66.01 -18.15 -13.30
N LEU A 35 -65.03 -17.25 -13.46
CA LEU A 35 -64.64 -16.32 -12.41
C LEU A 35 -65.78 -15.35 -12.08
N GLY A 36 -66.49 -14.84 -13.09
CA GLY A 36 -67.65 -13.98 -12.91
C GLY A 36 -68.87 -14.69 -12.31
N GLN A 37 -68.98 -16.01 -12.46
CA GLN A 37 -69.95 -16.80 -11.72
C GLN A 37 -69.55 -16.92 -10.24
N TRP A 38 -68.30 -17.26 -9.97
CA TRP A 38 -67.79 -17.36 -8.60
C TRP A 38 -67.91 -16.02 -7.83
N LEU A 39 -67.61 -14.90 -8.48
CA LEU A 39 -67.73 -13.55 -7.92
C LEU A 39 -69.16 -13.10 -7.58
N ARG A 40 -70.18 -13.75 -8.17
CA ARG A 40 -71.58 -13.48 -7.81
C ARG A 40 -71.99 -14.18 -6.52
N GLU A 41 -71.32 -15.28 -6.19
CA GLU A 41 -71.61 -16.10 -5.01
C GLU A 41 -70.68 -15.78 -3.84
N HIS A 42 -69.49 -15.23 -4.09
CA HIS A 42 -68.46 -14.96 -3.10
C HIS A 42 -67.95 -13.53 -3.18
N THR A 43 -67.82 -12.86 -2.04
CA THR A 43 -67.25 -11.51 -1.93
C THR A 43 -65.74 -11.61 -1.70
N PRO A 44 -64.88 -11.18 -2.65
CA PRO A 44 -63.44 -11.31 -2.49
C PRO A 44 -62.91 -10.51 -1.30
N GLY A 45 -62.11 -11.15 -0.45
CA GLY A 45 -61.58 -10.61 0.79
C GLY A 45 -62.41 -10.97 2.03
N ALA A 46 -63.62 -11.51 1.87
CA ALA A 46 -64.38 -12.15 2.94
C ALA A 46 -64.07 -13.66 3.00
N PRO A 47 -64.33 -14.32 4.15
CA PRO A 47 -64.26 -15.78 4.24
C PRO A 47 -65.22 -16.43 3.23
N SER A 48 -64.76 -17.48 2.54
CA SER A 48 -65.59 -18.30 1.65
C SER A 48 -66.54 -19.21 2.43
N PHE A 49 -66.20 -19.52 3.68
CA PHE A 49 -67.04 -20.29 4.58
C PHE A 49 -68.30 -19.51 5.00
N SER A 50 -69.46 -20.17 4.84
CA SER A 50 -70.72 -19.72 5.43
C SER A 50 -71.28 -20.82 6.34
N PRO A 51 -71.63 -20.51 7.60
CA PRO A 51 -72.09 -21.53 8.53
C PRO A 51 -73.46 -22.06 8.12
N ARG A 52 -73.52 -23.35 7.77
CA ARG A 52 -74.79 -24.04 7.52
C ARG A 52 -75.55 -24.24 8.83
N LYS A 53 -76.81 -23.80 8.86
CA LYS A 53 -77.74 -24.14 9.95
C LYS A 53 -78.27 -25.54 9.72
N VAL A 54 -77.97 -26.46 10.64
CA VAL A 54 -78.53 -27.82 10.63
C VAL A 54 -79.71 -27.88 11.59
N LEU A 55 -80.88 -28.24 11.07
CA LEU A 55 -82.10 -28.31 11.86
C LEU A 55 -82.24 -29.66 12.56
N ARG A 56 -82.96 -29.68 13.69
CA ARG A 56 -83.17 -30.90 14.48
C ARG A 56 -83.92 -31.94 13.64
N LYS A 57 -83.41 -33.19 13.59
CA LYS A 57 -83.91 -34.33 12.79
C LYS A 57 -83.66 -34.24 11.27
N GLU A 58 -82.83 -33.30 10.81
CA GLU A 58 -82.38 -33.27 9.41
C GLU A 58 -81.46 -34.46 9.11
N LYS A 59 -81.54 -35.00 7.89
CA LYS A 59 -80.69 -36.11 7.44
C LYS A 59 -79.24 -35.62 7.34
N SER A 60 -78.30 -36.34 7.92
CA SER A 60 -76.88 -36.01 7.82
C SER A 60 -76.39 -36.14 6.38
N ASP A 61 -75.70 -35.12 5.89
CA ASP A 61 -75.12 -35.05 4.55
C ASP A 61 -73.60 -34.88 4.66
N SER A 62 -72.88 -35.99 4.49
CA SER A 62 -71.42 -36.03 4.60
C SER A 62 -70.71 -35.16 3.55
N GLU A 63 -71.29 -35.01 2.36
CA GLU A 63 -70.68 -34.21 1.28
C GLU A 63 -70.67 -32.73 1.67
N SER A 64 -71.82 -32.21 2.09
CA SER A 64 -71.94 -30.84 2.61
C SER A 64 -71.05 -30.58 3.84
N TYR A 65 -70.88 -31.56 4.73
CA TYR A 65 -69.97 -31.40 5.89
C TYR A 65 -68.51 -31.35 5.45
N ASN A 66 -68.09 -32.20 4.51
CA ASN A 66 -66.74 -32.19 3.97
C ASN A 66 -66.44 -30.90 3.22
N ASP A 67 -67.41 -30.36 2.47
CA ASP A 67 -67.29 -29.07 1.79
C ASP A 67 -67.11 -27.91 2.77
N ASN A 68 -67.87 -27.89 3.88
CA ASN A 68 -67.70 -26.89 4.94
C ASN A 68 -66.30 -26.96 5.58
N VAL A 69 -65.80 -28.17 5.88
CA VAL A 69 -64.46 -28.36 6.43
C VAL A 69 -63.39 -27.93 5.42
N MET A 70 -63.60 -28.20 4.14
CA MET A 70 -62.70 -27.77 3.05
C MET A 70 -62.68 -26.24 2.92
N MET A 71 -63.83 -25.56 3.00
CA MET A 71 -63.91 -24.09 2.98
C MET A 71 -63.20 -23.46 4.18
N ILE A 72 -63.40 -24.00 5.39
CA ILE A 72 -62.69 -23.52 6.60
C ILE A 72 -61.18 -23.70 6.42
N ARG A 73 -60.73 -24.87 5.96
CA ARG A 73 -59.31 -25.13 5.70
C ARG A 73 -58.76 -24.16 4.65
N GLN A 74 -59.53 -23.88 3.60
CA GLN A 74 -59.15 -22.97 2.54
C GLN A 74 -59.00 -21.53 3.05
N ASP A 75 -59.98 -21.05 3.82
CA ASP A 75 -59.94 -19.69 4.39
C ASP A 75 -58.76 -19.52 5.37
N ILE A 76 -58.48 -20.52 6.20
CA ILE A 76 -57.30 -20.51 7.08
C ILE A 76 -56.02 -20.50 6.24
N GLY A 77 -55.95 -21.29 5.17
CA GLY A 77 -54.81 -21.29 4.25
C GLY A 77 -54.61 -19.94 3.56
N ASP A 78 -55.69 -19.34 3.03
CA ASP A 78 -55.67 -18.01 2.40
C ASP A 78 -55.20 -16.93 3.38
N LEU A 79 -55.62 -17.02 4.66
CA LEU A 79 -55.18 -16.13 5.72
C LEU A 79 -53.68 -16.27 5.98
N TYR A 80 -53.17 -17.50 6.19
CA TYR A 80 -51.75 -17.74 6.41
C TYR A 80 -50.89 -17.26 5.24
N ASP A 81 -51.29 -17.58 4.00
CA ASP A 81 -50.57 -17.17 2.80
C ASP A 81 -50.54 -15.65 2.67
N ALA A 82 -51.67 -14.97 2.96
CA ALA A 82 -51.71 -13.51 2.94
C ALA A 82 -50.83 -12.89 4.03
N THR A 83 -50.86 -13.42 5.26
CA THR A 83 -50.02 -12.95 6.36
C THR A 83 -48.53 -13.14 6.06
N ILE A 84 -48.12 -14.32 5.58
CA ILE A 84 -46.72 -14.58 5.19
C ILE A 84 -46.28 -13.59 4.12
N ASN A 85 -47.08 -13.41 3.06
CA ASN A 85 -46.75 -12.48 1.98
C ASN A 85 -46.70 -11.02 2.45
N GLN A 86 -47.54 -10.63 3.41
CA GLN A 86 -47.52 -9.30 3.99
C GLN A 86 -46.27 -9.09 4.86
N THR A 87 -45.91 -10.08 5.69
CA THR A 87 -44.69 -10.05 6.50
C THR A 87 -43.44 -9.98 5.63
N ILE A 88 -43.35 -10.79 4.57
CA ILE A 88 -42.23 -10.74 3.61
C ILE A 88 -42.12 -9.34 2.99
N ARG A 89 -43.24 -8.73 2.61
CA ARG A 89 -43.24 -7.37 2.05
C ARG A 89 -42.75 -6.35 3.08
N ILE A 90 -43.24 -6.41 4.32
CA ILE A 90 -42.80 -5.52 5.40
C ILE A 90 -41.30 -5.68 5.66
N MET A 91 -40.79 -6.91 5.68
CA MET A 91 -39.35 -7.18 5.83
C MET A 91 -38.53 -6.61 4.68
N ASN A 92 -39.00 -6.75 3.43
CA ASN A 92 -38.34 -6.16 2.27
C ASN A 92 -38.33 -4.63 2.32
N ASP A 93 -39.47 -4.01 2.65
CA ASP A 93 -39.61 -2.56 2.80
C ASP A 93 -38.70 -2.03 3.94
N PHE A 94 -38.60 -2.77 5.05
CA PHE A 94 -37.69 -2.47 6.16
C PHE A 94 -36.21 -2.55 5.75
N ASN A 95 -35.80 -3.62 5.08
CA ASN A 95 -34.43 -3.78 4.60
C ASN A 95 -34.05 -2.66 3.61
N PHE A 96 -35.00 -2.28 2.73
CA PHE A 96 -34.82 -1.15 1.83
C PHE A 96 -34.63 0.16 2.61
N ALA A 97 -35.48 0.43 3.60
CA ALA A 97 -35.38 1.63 4.43
C ALA A 97 -34.07 1.70 5.23
N GLU A 98 -33.59 0.58 5.78
CA GLU A 98 -32.29 0.52 6.46
C GLU A 98 -31.12 0.76 5.48
N THR A 99 -31.22 0.25 4.25
CA THR A 99 -30.21 0.49 3.21
C THR A 99 -30.16 1.97 2.81
N GLU A 100 -31.33 2.60 2.59
CA GLU A 100 -31.41 4.05 2.30
C GLU A 100 -30.91 4.89 3.48
N ARG A 101 -31.21 4.49 4.72
CA ARG A 101 -30.69 5.15 5.92
C ARG A 101 -29.16 5.07 6.00
N ALA A 102 -28.59 3.89 5.73
CA ALA A 102 -27.14 3.71 5.71
C ALA A 102 -26.48 4.60 4.64
N LYS A 103 -27.10 4.70 3.45
CA LYS A 103 -26.66 5.59 2.38
C LYS A 103 -26.70 7.06 2.81
N ILE A 104 -27.81 7.54 3.38
CA ILE A 104 -27.94 8.93 3.86
C ILE A 104 -26.89 9.23 4.94
N ASN A 105 -26.66 8.31 5.87
CA ASN A 105 -25.62 8.48 6.90
C ASN A 105 -24.22 8.60 6.28
N HIS A 106 -23.91 7.80 5.26
CA HIS A 106 -22.66 7.90 4.52
C HIS A 106 -22.53 9.26 3.80
N GLU A 107 -23.59 9.73 3.13
CA GLU A 107 -23.62 11.06 2.50
C GLU A 107 -23.42 12.20 3.51
N LEU A 108 -24.05 12.12 4.68
CA LEU A 108 -23.86 13.07 5.77
C LEU A 108 -22.42 13.08 6.28
N SER A 109 -21.81 11.91 6.42
CA SER A 109 -20.41 11.79 6.83
C SER A 109 -19.47 12.42 5.80
N MET A 110 -19.72 12.20 4.51
CA MET A 110 -18.95 12.81 3.42
C MET A 110 -19.11 14.33 3.37
N LEU A 111 -20.33 14.84 3.61
CA LEU A 111 -20.59 16.27 3.74
C LEU A 111 -19.87 16.87 4.95
N SER A 112 -19.88 16.20 6.10
CA SER A 112 -19.14 16.63 7.30
C SER A 112 -17.64 16.74 7.01
N LYS A 113 -17.06 15.71 6.38
CA LYS A 113 -15.65 15.68 5.95
C LYS A 113 -15.32 16.86 5.01
N LYS A 114 -16.22 17.17 4.08
CA LYS A 114 -16.07 18.31 3.16
C LYS A 114 -16.17 19.66 3.89
N ILE A 115 -17.06 19.80 4.87
CA ILE A 115 -17.17 21.01 5.69
C ILE A 115 -15.89 21.20 6.51
N ASP A 116 -15.37 20.14 7.14
CA ASP A 116 -14.12 20.21 7.91
C ASP A 116 -12.93 20.62 7.02
N GLN A 117 -12.85 20.08 5.79
CA GLN A 117 -11.84 20.50 4.81
C GLN A 117 -11.97 21.98 4.46
N LEU A 118 -13.19 22.47 4.17
CA LEU A 118 -13.44 23.87 3.84
C LEU A 118 -13.14 24.81 5.01
N LEU A 119 -13.46 24.41 6.24
CA LEU A 119 -13.18 25.18 7.45
C LEU A 119 -11.66 25.33 7.66
N LEU A 120 -10.89 24.27 7.45
CA LEU A 120 -9.43 24.32 7.54
C LEU A 120 -8.81 25.24 6.48
N VAL A 121 -9.32 25.19 5.24
CA VAL A 121 -8.90 26.11 4.16
C VAL A 121 -9.27 27.56 4.47
N SER A 122 -10.39 27.81 5.17
CA SER A 122 -10.84 29.16 5.51
C SER A 122 -10.21 29.75 6.78
N GLY A 123 -9.77 28.91 7.73
CA GLY A 123 -9.29 29.31 9.05
C GLY A 123 -7.80 29.64 9.11
N ALA A 124 -6.99 29.14 8.18
CA ALA A 124 -5.59 29.52 8.05
C ALA A 124 -5.49 30.81 7.21
N GLY A 125 -5.22 31.94 7.87
CA GLY A 125 -5.00 33.26 7.25
C GLY A 125 -3.76 33.38 6.36
N SER A 126 -3.41 32.34 5.60
CA SER A 126 -2.33 32.37 4.62
C SER A 126 -2.63 31.41 3.47
N SER A 127 -2.93 31.97 2.30
CA SER A 127 -2.47 31.53 0.97
C SER A 127 -2.10 30.03 0.81
N TYR A 128 -2.91 29.30 0.02
CA TYR A 128 -2.52 28.08 -0.72
C TYR A 128 -2.06 26.83 0.07
N LEU A 129 -2.74 26.44 1.15
CA LEU A 129 -2.54 25.10 1.73
C LEU A 129 -3.68 24.17 1.31
N ASP A 130 -3.36 23.17 0.49
CA ASP A 130 -4.33 22.12 0.15
C ASP A 130 -4.27 20.99 1.18
N THR A 131 -5.44 20.53 1.63
CA THR A 131 -5.56 19.59 2.75
C THR A 131 -6.41 18.39 2.35
N VAL A 132 -5.85 17.20 2.53
CA VAL A 132 -6.54 15.92 2.34
C VAL A 132 -6.70 15.23 3.68
N ILE A 133 -7.95 14.88 4.01
CA ILE A 133 -8.30 14.16 5.24
C ILE A 133 -8.73 12.73 4.87
N GLU A 134 -8.32 11.76 5.68
CA GLU A 134 -8.77 10.37 5.62
C GLU A 134 -9.15 9.85 7.00
N ASP A 135 -10.38 9.33 7.11
CA ASP A 135 -11.02 8.89 8.37
C ASP A 135 -11.44 7.41 8.31
N PHE A 136 -11.05 6.69 7.25
CA PHE A 136 -11.24 5.24 7.07
C PHE A 136 -12.69 4.76 7.13
N ILE A 137 -13.61 5.61 6.70
CA ILE A 137 -15.05 5.29 6.58
C ILE A 137 -15.32 4.55 5.26
N ASP A 138 -14.41 4.66 4.29
CA ASP A 138 -14.39 3.88 3.06
C ASP A 138 -12.98 3.38 2.73
N THR A 139 -12.89 2.42 1.81
CA THR A 139 -11.61 1.91 1.30
C THR A 139 -11.18 2.57 -0.01
N SER A 140 -11.87 3.61 -0.48
CA SER A 140 -11.68 4.18 -1.82
C SER A 140 -10.27 4.74 -2.03
N ARG A 141 -9.67 5.26 -0.96
CA ARG A 141 -8.31 5.84 -0.96
C ARG A 141 -7.25 4.87 -0.43
N MET A 142 -7.58 3.60 -0.21
CA MET A 142 -6.66 2.61 0.34
C MET A 142 -6.23 1.62 -0.74
N ASN A 143 -4.94 1.32 -0.83
CA ASN A 143 -4.46 0.27 -1.72
C ASN A 143 -4.54 -1.08 -1.00
N THR A 144 -5.70 -1.73 -1.09
CA THR A 144 -5.98 -3.01 -0.43
C THR A 144 -5.15 -4.18 -0.98
N GLY A 145 -4.61 -4.07 -2.18
CA GLY A 145 -3.75 -5.10 -2.78
C GLY A 145 -2.37 -5.18 -2.14
N ASN A 146 -1.81 -4.02 -1.77
CA ASN A 146 -0.47 -3.94 -1.18
C ASN A 146 -0.48 -3.68 0.34
N SER A 147 -1.64 -3.38 0.91
CA SER A 147 -1.80 -3.21 2.36
C SER A 147 -2.02 -4.55 3.06
N THR A 148 -1.32 -4.79 4.15
CA THR A 148 -1.43 -6.02 4.98
C THR A 148 -2.17 -5.81 6.31
N VAL A 149 -2.54 -4.57 6.61
CA VAL A 149 -3.32 -4.16 7.80
C VAL A 149 -4.81 -4.46 7.67
N ALA A 150 -5.53 -4.45 8.80
CA ALA A 150 -6.99 -4.56 8.83
C ALA A 150 -7.63 -3.16 8.91
N ILE A 151 -8.57 -2.90 7.99
CA ILE A 151 -9.34 -1.66 7.93
C ILE A 151 -10.74 -1.92 8.51
N ASP A 152 -11.06 -1.29 9.64
CA ASP A 152 -12.35 -1.38 10.30
C ASP A 152 -13.20 -0.15 9.96
N LEU A 153 -13.99 -0.29 8.88
CA LEU A 153 -14.86 0.77 8.37
C LEU A 153 -15.93 1.20 9.37
N ASN A 154 -16.37 0.30 10.24
CA ASN A 154 -17.43 0.59 11.21
C ASN A 154 -16.92 1.46 12.36
N ASN A 155 -15.64 1.33 12.72
CA ASN A 155 -15.00 2.13 13.75
C ASN A 155 -14.13 3.27 13.18
N GLY A 156 -13.98 3.36 11.86
CA GLY A 156 -13.12 4.37 11.22
C GLY A 156 -11.66 4.25 11.65
N GLN A 157 -11.14 3.03 11.74
CA GLN A 157 -9.79 2.80 12.26
C GLN A 157 -9.03 1.73 11.49
N ILE A 158 -7.70 1.85 11.49
CA ILE A 158 -6.78 0.84 10.97
C ILE A 158 -6.03 0.19 12.11
N THR A 159 -5.92 -1.13 12.06
CA THR A 159 -5.24 -1.96 13.07
C THR A 159 -4.39 -3.03 12.39
N LEU A 160 -3.49 -3.65 13.16
CA LEU A 160 -2.84 -4.88 12.72
C LEU A 160 -3.89 -5.96 12.47
N LYS A 161 -3.64 -6.85 11.51
CA LYS A 161 -4.58 -7.92 11.21
C LYS A 161 -4.67 -8.89 12.39
N GLU A 162 -5.89 -9.29 12.69
CA GLU A 162 -6.18 -10.24 13.76
C GLU A 162 -5.70 -11.65 13.41
N ASN A 163 -5.05 -12.31 14.37
CA ASN A 163 -4.68 -13.72 14.29
C ASN A 163 -5.87 -14.59 14.72
N GLN A 164 -6.72 -14.94 13.75
CA GLN A 164 -7.94 -15.73 13.96
C GLN A 164 -7.73 -17.06 14.69
N ARG A 165 -6.52 -17.64 14.68
CA ARG A 165 -6.24 -18.91 15.39
C ARG A 165 -6.05 -18.73 16.90
N GLN A 166 -5.64 -17.53 17.31
CA GLN A 166 -5.33 -17.21 18.71
C GLN A 166 -6.36 -16.26 19.33
N SER A 167 -7.23 -15.69 18.50
CA SER A 167 -8.37 -14.93 18.95
C SER A 167 -9.58 -15.82 19.24
N ASN A 168 -10.28 -15.54 20.32
CA ASN A 168 -11.54 -16.20 20.66
C ASN A 168 -12.51 -15.22 21.31
N LYS A 169 -13.79 -15.34 20.91
CA LYS A 169 -14.89 -14.64 21.56
C LYS A 169 -15.32 -15.43 22.80
N VAL A 170 -15.55 -14.72 23.90
CA VAL A 170 -16.07 -15.30 25.14
C VAL A 170 -17.57 -15.50 24.99
N LEU A 171 -18.05 -16.71 25.27
CA LEU A 171 -19.48 -17.01 25.22
C LEU A 171 -20.19 -16.37 26.42
N LEU A 172 -21.18 -15.53 26.14
CA LEU A 172 -22.00 -14.87 27.16
C LEU A 172 -23.38 -15.54 27.22
N SER A 173 -23.94 -15.61 28.42
CA SER A 173 -25.30 -16.12 28.63
C SER A 173 -26.08 -15.12 29.45
N GLY A 174 -27.30 -14.78 28.99
CA GLY A 174 -28.15 -13.86 29.74
C GLY A 174 -28.66 -14.43 31.06
N SER A 175 -28.58 -15.75 31.27
CA SER A 175 -28.81 -16.35 32.60
C SER A 175 -27.81 -15.89 33.67
N GLN A 176 -26.62 -15.44 33.24
CA GLN A 176 -25.55 -14.93 34.11
C GLN A 176 -25.47 -13.40 34.11
N ALA A 177 -26.44 -12.74 33.47
CA ALA A 177 -26.51 -11.29 33.36
C ALA A 177 -27.68 -10.75 34.19
N THR A 178 -27.43 -9.71 34.98
CA THR A 178 -28.44 -9.06 35.84
C THR A 178 -28.44 -7.56 35.63
N PHE A 179 -29.62 -7.00 35.35
CA PHE A 179 -29.82 -5.56 35.20
C PHE A 179 -30.59 -4.99 36.39
N ASN A 180 -30.04 -3.94 37.01
CA ASN A 180 -30.64 -3.27 38.16
C ASN A 180 -30.68 -1.75 37.94
N ALA A 181 -31.81 -1.13 38.22
CA ALA A 181 -31.88 0.32 38.37
C ALA A 181 -31.18 0.76 39.68
N LEU A 182 -30.26 1.71 39.58
CA LEU A 182 -29.59 2.32 40.73
C LEU A 182 -30.35 3.55 41.26
N THR A 183 -31.24 4.12 40.46
CA THR A 183 -32.12 5.21 40.88
C THR A 183 -33.23 4.68 41.80
N PRO A 184 -33.44 5.24 43.00
CA PRO A 184 -34.48 4.76 43.92
C PRO A 184 -35.88 5.07 43.41
N ASN A 185 -36.87 4.27 43.84
CA ASN A 185 -38.30 4.45 43.60
C ASN A 185 -38.73 4.51 42.12
N VAL A 186 -38.04 3.79 41.24
CA VAL A 186 -38.37 3.68 39.81
C VAL A 186 -39.10 2.39 39.50
N LYS A 187 -39.99 2.41 38.49
CA LYS A 187 -40.56 1.18 37.93
C LYS A 187 -39.71 0.75 36.74
N GLN A 188 -39.31 -0.51 36.70
CA GLN A 188 -38.51 -1.06 35.59
C GLN A 188 -39.18 -2.28 34.98
N SER A 189 -39.03 -2.47 33.68
CA SER A 189 -39.50 -3.66 32.97
C SER A 189 -38.63 -3.96 31.75
N ALA A 190 -38.27 -5.23 31.57
CA ALA A 190 -37.68 -5.70 30.32
C ALA A 190 -38.79 -5.83 29.27
N ILE A 191 -38.65 -5.09 28.16
CA ILE A 191 -39.52 -5.23 26.98
C ILE A 191 -39.08 -6.47 26.20
N GLU A 192 -37.77 -6.61 26.02
CA GLU A 192 -37.12 -7.74 25.37
C GLU A 192 -36.08 -8.38 26.29
N THR A 193 -35.82 -9.68 26.08
CA THR A 193 -34.89 -10.45 26.92
C THR A 193 -33.44 -10.00 26.75
N ILE A 194 -32.65 -10.12 27.83
CA ILE A 194 -31.22 -9.79 27.79
C ILE A 194 -30.40 -10.76 26.93
N ASN A 195 -30.93 -11.96 26.68
CA ASN A 195 -30.28 -12.93 25.77
C ASN A 195 -30.10 -12.37 24.35
N ASN A 196 -30.99 -11.48 23.91
CA ASN A 196 -30.92 -10.84 22.60
C ASN A 196 -29.70 -9.91 22.45
N ALA A 197 -29.00 -9.54 23.54
CA ALA A 197 -27.74 -8.81 23.44
C ALA A 197 -26.53 -9.74 23.22
N PHE A 198 -26.71 -11.05 23.35
CA PHE A 198 -25.62 -12.04 23.35
C PHE A 198 -25.77 -13.11 22.25
N ASP A 199 -26.78 -12.98 21.37
CA ASP A 199 -27.13 -13.97 20.35
C ASP A 199 -26.47 -13.73 18.98
N ASP A 200 -25.65 -12.68 18.88
CA ASP A 200 -24.93 -12.25 17.67
C ASP A 200 -25.83 -11.94 16.46
N ASN A 201 -27.12 -11.68 16.70
CA ASN A 201 -28.06 -11.33 15.65
C ASN A 201 -28.37 -9.82 15.68
N ILE A 202 -27.99 -9.12 14.61
CA ILE A 202 -28.15 -7.66 14.53
C ILE A 202 -29.62 -7.19 14.48
N ASN A 203 -30.55 -8.12 14.21
CA ASN A 203 -31.99 -7.86 14.13
C ASN A 203 -32.73 -8.06 15.45
N THR A 204 -32.07 -8.63 16.46
CA THR A 204 -32.58 -8.74 17.82
C THR A 204 -31.86 -7.73 18.71
N ALA A 205 -32.52 -7.35 19.81
CA ALA A 205 -31.92 -6.46 20.78
C ALA A 205 -32.48 -6.74 22.17
N TRP A 206 -31.65 -6.53 23.18
CA TRP A 206 -32.11 -6.36 24.55
C TRP A 206 -32.68 -4.95 24.72
N TRP A 207 -33.85 -4.86 25.36
CA TRP A 207 -34.51 -3.58 25.59
C TRP A 207 -35.18 -3.53 26.96
N HIS A 208 -34.77 -2.57 27.79
CA HIS A 208 -35.25 -2.36 29.15
C HIS A 208 -35.72 -0.92 29.32
N VAL A 209 -36.86 -0.72 29.95
CA VAL A 209 -37.40 0.61 30.26
C VAL A 209 -37.41 0.86 31.76
N ILE A 210 -36.90 2.02 32.15
CA ILE A 210 -37.00 2.57 33.50
C ILE A 210 -37.95 3.78 33.44
N LYS A 211 -38.97 3.78 34.29
CA LYS A 211 -40.02 4.79 34.34
C LYS A 211 -39.90 5.62 35.62
N THR A 212 -39.83 6.93 35.47
CA THR A 212 -39.74 7.89 36.58
C THR A 212 -40.91 8.88 36.56
N THR A 213 -41.24 9.43 37.72
CA THR A 213 -42.33 10.42 37.89
C THR A 213 -41.89 11.86 37.62
N GLY A 214 -40.58 12.10 37.50
CA GLY A 214 -40.02 13.42 37.20
C GLY A 214 -38.80 13.31 36.29
N PRO A 215 -38.46 14.40 35.58
CA PRO A 215 -37.28 14.44 34.73
C PRO A 215 -36.02 14.49 35.61
N GLY A 216 -35.03 13.66 35.29
CA GLY A 216 -33.77 13.63 36.02
C GLY A 216 -32.76 12.67 35.42
N THR A 217 -31.60 12.56 36.04
CA THR A 217 -30.58 11.58 35.63
C THR A 217 -30.92 10.20 36.18
N VAL A 218 -31.08 9.22 35.28
CA VAL A 218 -31.31 7.83 35.64
C VAL A 218 -30.00 7.06 35.54
N LYS A 219 -29.71 6.26 36.58
CA LYS A 219 -28.57 5.37 36.62
C LYS A 219 -29.04 3.92 36.71
N ALA A 220 -28.34 3.04 36.00
CA ALA A 220 -28.59 1.61 36.02
C ALA A 220 -27.26 0.86 35.90
N GLU A 221 -27.27 -0.41 36.27
CA GLU A 221 -26.13 -1.30 36.10
C GLU A 221 -26.54 -2.59 35.41
N LEU A 222 -25.66 -3.09 34.54
CA LEU A 222 -25.69 -4.43 34.00
C LEU A 222 -24.45 -5.17 34.47
N THR A 223 -24.64 -6.22 35.25
CA THR A 223 -23.55 -7.12 35.66
C THR A 223 -23.64 -8.42 34.86
N ILE A 224 -22.55 -8.80 34.20
CA ILE A 224 -22.40 -10.05 33.43
C ILE A 224 -21.36 -10.90 34.14
N ARG A 225 -21.75 -12.08 34.63
CA ARG A 225 -20.82 -13.06 35.22
C ARG A 225 -20.42 -14.09 34.19
N LEU A 226 -19.15 -14.47 34.18
CA LEU A 226 -18.59 -15.48 33.27
C LEU A 226 -18.56 -16.85 33.96
N ALA A 227 -18.77 -17.92 33.19
CA ALA A 227 -18.76 -19.30 33.69
C ALA A 227 -17.40 -19.70 34.30
N SER A 228 -16.31 -19.27 33.69
CA SER A 228 -14.90 -19.43 34.11
C SER A 228 -14.21 -18.07 34.22
N VAL A 229 -13.01 -18.03 34.79
CA VAL A 229 -12.14 -16.85 34.65
C VAL A 229 -11.58 -16.89 33.23
N GLU A 230 -11.85 -15.86 32.45
CA GLU A 230 -11.41 -15.74 31.06
C GLU A 230 -10.37 -14.64 30.92
N GLU A 231 -9.50 -14.75 29.92
CA GLU A 231 -8.57 -13.68 29.55
C GLU A 231 -9.17 -12.86 28.42
N ILE A 232 -9.27 -11.54 28.58
CA ILE A 232 -9.92 -10.65 27.61
C ILE A 232 -9.10 -9.37 27.42
N ASN A 233 -9.27 -8.72 26.29
CA ASN A 233 -8.60 -7.45 25.95
C ASN A 233 -9.48 -6.51 25.12
N GLU A 234 -10.67 -6.96 24.72
CA GLU A 234 -11.64 -6.13 24.00
C GLU A 234 -13.06 -6.39 24.50
N ILE A 235 -13.83 -5.31 24.66
CA ILE A 235 -15.27 -5.32 24.90
C ILE A 235 -15.91 -4.41 23.87
N GLU A 236 -16.91 -4.90 23.16
CA GLU A 236 -17.69 -4.14 22.20
C GLU A 236 -19.17 -4.09 22.63
N TYR A 237 -19.78 -2.92 22.45
CA TYR A 237 -21.17 -2.65 22.76
C TYR A 237 -21.84 -1.92 21.60
N ILE A 238 -22.90 -2.52 21.05
CA ILE A 238 -23.75 -1.93 20.03
C ILE A 238 -25.06 -1.52 20.69
N ALA A 239 -25.32 -0.21 20.71
CA ALA A 239 -26.45 0.39 21.39
C ALA A 239 -27.80 0.07 20.74
N HIS A 240 -28.81 -0.07 21.59
CA HIS A 240 -30.22 -0.06 21.22
C HIS A 240 -31.00 0.86 22.18
N HIS A 241 -30.60 2.13 22.23
CA HIS A 241 -31.23 3.15 23.05
C HIS A 241 -31.37 4.46 22.24
N GLY A 242 -32.52 5.14 22.37
CA GLY A 242 -32.86 6.27 21.48
C GLY A 242 -31.93 7.49 21.60
N LYS A 243 -31.53 7.83 22.82
CA LYS A 243 -30.60 8.95 23.12
C LYS A 243 -29.25 8.45 23.69
N PRO A 244 -28.16 9.24 23.59
CA PRO A 244 -26.85 8.87 24.11
C PRO A 244 -26.87 8.51 25.61
N VAL A 245 -26.11 7.49 25.97
CA VAL A 245 -25.97 7.00 27.35
C VAL A 245 -24.49 7.00 27.72
N LEU A 246 -24.17 7.53 28.89
CA LEU A 246 -22.81 7.50 29.41
C LEU A 246 -22.57 6.15 30.08
N ILE A 247 -21.65 5.35 29.54
CA ILE A 247 -21.36 3.99 29.98
C ILE A 247 -19.98 3.95 30.62
N GLN A 248 -19.89 3.46 31.85
CA GLN A 248 -18.63 3.14 32.53
C GLN A 248 -18.49 1.63 32.66
N VAL A 249 -17.33 1.08 32.29
CA VAL A 249 -17.07 -0.36 32.32
C VAL A 249 -16.07 -0.72 33.43
N GLU A 250 -16.44 -1.71 34.22
CA GLU A 250 -15.65 -2.23 35.33
C GLU A 250 -15.52 -3.75 35.22
N TYR A 251 -14.40 -4.31 35.67
CA TYR A 251 -14.13 -5.74 35.66
C TYR A 251 -13.89 -6.27 37.08
N SER A 252 -14.05 -7.57 37.26
CA SER A 252 -13.87 -8.25 38.54
C SER A 252 -13.14 -9.57 38.36
N LEU A 253 -12.15 -9.84 39.22
CA LEU A 253 -11.38 -11.10 39.25
C LEU A 253 -12.10 -12.20 40.04
N ASP A 254 -12.85 -11.83 41.07
CA ASP A 254 -13.53 -12.71 42.02
C ASP A 254 -15.05 -12.84 41.75
N GLY A 255 -15.62 -11.91 40.96
CA GLY A 255 -17.05 -11.80 40.68
C GLY A 255 -17.82 -10.93 41.67
N SER A 256 -17.14 -10.33 42.65
CA SER A 256 -17.71 -9.49 43.71
C SER A 256 -17.14 -8.08 43.73
N THR A 257 -15.82 -7.95 43.63
CA THR A 257 -15.12 -6.67 43.70
C THR A 257 -14.89 -6.13 42.29
N PHE A 258 -15.43 -4.95 41.99
CA PHE A 258 -15.32 -4.33 40.67
C PHE A 258 -14.28 -3.22 40.67
N THR A 259 -13.38 -3.26 39.69
CA THR A 259 -12.36 -2.26 39.42
C THR A 259 -12.61 -1.67 38.04
N PRO A 260 -12.46 -0.35 37.83
CA PRO A 260 -12.57 0.24 36.50
C PRO A 260 -11.56 -0.37 35.52
N LEU A 261 -11.91 -0.46 34.24
CA LEU A 261 -10.94 -0.86 33.22
C LEU A 261 -9.70 0.07 33.27
N PRO A 262 -8.49 -0.49 33.07
CA PRO A 262 -7.28 0.32 32.91
C PRO A 262 -7.41 1.19 31.65
N GLU A 263 -6.66 2.30 31.61
CA GLU A 263 -6.65 3.33 30.56
C GLU A 263 -7.73 4.43 30.67
N LYS A 264 -7.50 5.56 29.98
CA LYS A 264 -8.25 6.82 30.16
C LYS A 264 -9.71 6.79 29.68
N ASN A 265 -10.11 5.77 28.92
CA ASN A 265 -11.40 5.71 28.21
C ASN A 265 -12.38 4.65 28.78
N ASN A 266 -12.28 4.31 30.05
CA ASN A 266 -13.21 3.36 30.71
C ASN A 266 -14.64 3.89 30.88
N LYS A 267 -14.87 5.19 30.63
CA LYS A 267 -16.17 5.85 30.62
C LYS A 267 -16.37 6.60 29.30
N GLN A 268 -17.40 6.24 28.52
CA GLN A 268 -17.67 6.79 27.19
C GLN A 268 -19.14 7.15 27.01
N SER A 269 -19.43 8.23 26.29
CA SER A 269 -20.79 8.55 25.87
C SER A 269 -21.13 7.77 24.60
N VAL A 270 -22.02 6.80 24.71
CA VAL A 270 -22.36 5.86 23.64
C VAL A 270 -23.68 6.27 23.02
N SER A 271 -23.70 6.47 21.70
CA SER A 271 -24.91 6.74 20.91
C SER A 271 -25.28 5.55 20.02
N ASN A 272 -24.28 4.94 19.37
CA ASN A 272 -24.47 3.84 18.43
C ASN A 272 -23.60 2.62 18.76
N ARG A 273 -22.28 2.80 18.85
CA ARG A 273 -21.33 1.71 19.14
C ARG A 273 -20.21 2.24 20.02
N ALA A 274 -19.66 1.39 20.88
CA ALA A 274 -18.47 1.67 21.65
C ALA A 274 -17.59 0.42 21.72
N VAL A 275 -16.28 0.63 21.64
CA VAL A 275 -15.28 -0.44 21.76
C VAL A 275 -14.25 -0.01 22.79
N TRP A 276 -14.08 -0.83 23.82
CA TRP A 276 -13.03 -0.70 24.83
C TRP A 276 -11.95 -1.71 24.52
N ASN A 277 -10.75 -1.21 24.23
CA ASN A 277 -9.53 -2.01 24.07
C ASN A 277 -8.64 -1.74 25.27
N PHE A 278 -7.97 -2.77 25.78
CA PHE A 278 -7.08 -2.65 26.94
C PHE A 278 -6.06 -3.80 26.94
N SER A 279 -4.97 -3.66 27.70
CA SER A 279 -4.02 -4.77 27.92
C SER A 279 -4.72 -6.03 28.47
N GLN A 280 -4.21 -7.23 28.20
CA GLN A 280 -4.89 -8.48 28.55
C GLN A 280 -5.16 -8.61 30.07
N LEU A 281 -6.42 -8.85 30.43
CA LEU A 281 -6.87 -9.00 31.82
C LEU A 281 -7.55 -10.36 32.03
N LYS A 282 -7.37 -10.93 33.22
CA LYS A 282 -8.19 -12.04 33.71
C LYS A 282 -9.47 -11.49 34.32
N VAL A 283 -10.62 -12.02 33.92
CA VAL A 283 -11.93 -11.49 34.30
C VAL A 283 -12.89 -12.63 34.62
N LYS A 284 -13.66 -12.45 35.69
CA LYS A 284 -14.75 -13.33 36.13
C LYS A 284 -16.13 -12.67 36.01
N ALA A 285 -16.19 -11.35 36.10
CA ALA A 285 -17.41 -10.59 35.84
C ALA A 285 -17.10 -9.20 35.26
N ILE A 286 -18.03 -8.66 34.47
CA ILE A 286 -17.98 -7.32 33.90
C ILE A 286 -19.24 -6.57 34.31
N LYS A 287 -19.09 -5.30 34.66
CA LYS A 287 -20.20 -4.44 35.03
C LYS A 287 -20.21 -3.17 34.19
N PHE A 288 -21.32 -2.92 33.53
CA PHE A 288 -21.62 -1.68 32.82
C PHE A 288 -22.47 -0.81 33.72
N THR A 289 -22.01 0.39 34.03
CA THR A 289 -22.79 1.41 34.74
C THR A 289 -23.26 2.44 33.72
N TYR A 290 -24.58 2.53 33.56
CA TYR A 290 -25.24 3.46 32.64
C TYR A 290 -25.68 4.71 33.39
N GLU A 291 -25.48 5.86 32.76
CA GLU A 291 -25.95 7.15 33.23
C GLU A 291 -26.61 7.89 32.07
N LYS A 292 -27.91 8.21 32.22
CA LYS A 292 -28.71 8.87 31.18
C LYS A 292 -29.36 10.12 31.74
N LYS A 293 -29.02 11.28 31.16
CA LYS A 293 -29.49 12.59 31.64
C LYS A 293 -30.91 12.93 31.17
N ASP A 294 -31.24 12.54 29.94
CA ASP A 294 -32.50 12.88 29.30
C ASP A 294 -33.39 11.64 29.12
N HIS A 295 -34.70 11.84 29.31
CA HIS A 295 -35.72 10.84 29.00
C HIS A 295 -35.84 10.68 27.47
N ASP A 296 -36.19 9.48 27.00
CA ASP A 296 -36.43 9.24 25.57
C ASP A 296 -37.85 9.59 25.16
N ASP A 297 -38.82 9.32 26.05
CA ASP A 297 -40.24 9.53 25.81
C ASP A 297 -40.94 10.04 27.07
N ASN A 298 -42.03 10.77 26.89
CA ASN A 298 -42.88 11.27 27.97
C ASN A 298 -44.33 10.94 27.64
N SER A 299 -44.85 9.92 28.31
CA SER A 299 -46.22 9.44 28.14
C SER A 299 -47.02 9.72 29.40
N ALA A 300 -47.98 10.66 29.31
CA ALA A 300 -48.92 11.00 30.39
C ALA A 300 -48.25 11.36 31.74
N GLY A 301 -47.15 12.11 31.71
CA GLY A 301 -46.44 12.57 32.92
C GLY A 301 -45.49 11.53 33.53
N VAL A 302 -45.26 10.41 32.82
CA VAL A 302 -44.24 9.40 33.15
C VAL A 302 -43.10 9.51 32.15
N TYR A 303 -41.90 9.72 32.66
CA TYR A 303 -40.69 9.84 31.87
C TYR A 303 -40.06 8.45 31.67
N ASN A 304 -39.94 8.04 30.41
CA ASN A 304 -39.42 6.73 30.03
C ASN A 304 -37.95 6.85 29.61
N TYR A 305 -37.10 6.02 30.21
CA TYR A 305 -35.68 5.90 29.91
C TYR A 305 -35.40 4.49 29.40
N TYR A 306 -35.02 4.39 28.13
CA TYR A 306 -34.67 3.15 27.48
C TYR A 306 -33.17 2.86 27.57
N PHE A 307 -32.86 1.65 28.03
CA PHE A 307 -31.55 1.04 28.01
C PHE A 307 -31.63 -0.22 27.15
N GLY A 308 -30.57 -0.51 26.40
CA GLY A 308 -30.60 -1.63 25.50
C GLY A 308 -29.35 -1.73 24.66
N ALA A 309 -29.08 -2.95 24.21
CA ALA A 309 -27.97 -3.29 23.35
C ALA A 309 -28.44 -4.28 22.29
N LYS A 310 -28.04 -4.04 21.03
CA LYS A 310 -28.16 -5.03 19.96
C LYS A 310 -27.13 -6.14 20.15
N SER A 311 -25.93 -5.79 20.58
CA SER A 311 -24.86 -6.75 20.84
C SER A 311 -23.93 -6.27 21.94
N ILE A 312 -23.53 -7.18 22.80
CA ILE A 312 -22.43 -7.02 23.74
C ILE A 312 -21.50 -8.21 23.51
N SER A 313 -20.29 -7.92 23.05
CA SER A 313 -19.27 -8.92 22.73
C SER A 313 -18.05 -8.71 23.61
N ILE A 314 -17.49 -9.81 24.10
CA ILE A 314 -16.26 -9.82 24.89
C ILE A 314 -15.29 -10.76 24.19
N SER A 315 -14.08 -10.28 23.93
CA SER A 315 -13.13 -10.97 23.07
C SER A 315 -11.74 -11.02 23.69
N LYS A 316 -11.04 -12.11 23.42
CA LYS A 316 -9.59 -12.19 23.49
C LYS A 316 -9.08 -12.11 22.06
N LYS A 317 -8.52 -10.97 21.68
CA LYS A 317 -7.91 -10.75 20.37
C LYS A 317 -6.40 -10.92 20.43
N SER A 318 -5.85 -11.53 19.40
CA SER A 318 -4.42 -11.55 19.13
C SER A 318 -4.17 -10.92 17.77
N TYR A 319 -3.06 -10.22 17.62
CA TYR A 319 -2.71 -9.52 16.38
C TYR A 319 -1.40 -10.06 15.80
N LEU A 320 -1.24 -9.91 14.47
CA LEU A 320 0.06 -10.12 13.82
C LEU A 320 1.13 -9.18 14.40
N SER A 321 2.41 -9.48 14.19
CA SER A 321 3.53 -8.68 14.71
C SER A 321 3.75 -7.40 13.90
N GLU A 322 3.45 -7.41 12.60
CA GLU A 322 3.65 -6.28 11.70
C GLU A 322 2.55 -6.19 10.64
N GLY A 323 2.40 -5.00 10.09
CA GLY A 323 1.50 -4.72 8.99
C GLY A 323 1.84 -3.38 8.34
N THR A 324 1.57 -3.25 7.05
CA THR A 324 1.82 -2.04 6.28
C THR A 324 0.52 -1.56 5.66
N LEU A 325 0.22 -0.29 5.86
CA LEU A 325 -0.81 0.45 5.15
C LEU A 325 -0.18 1.18 3.97
N ILE A 326 -0.78 1.09 2.80
CA ILE A 326 -0.42 1.89 1.62
C ILE A 326 -1.69 2.54 1.08
N THR A 327 -1.66 3.84 0.85
CA THR A 327 -2.79 4.58 0.29
C THR A 327 -2.80 4.48 -1.24
N GLN A 328 -3.96 4.78 -1.84
CA GLN A 328 -3.98 5.26 -3.21
C GLN A 328 -3.37 6.66 -3.26
N PRO A 329 -2.93 7.15 -4.44
CA PRO A 329 -2.40 8.50 -4.57
C PRO A 329 -3.43 9.54 -4.12
N PHE A 330 -3.05 10.38 -3.15
CA PHE A 330 -3.80 11.57 -2.79
C PHE A 330 -3.53 12.66 -3.82
N VAL A 331 -4.56 13.11 -4.51
CA VAL A 331 -4.47 14.18 -5.52
C VAL A 331 -4.75 15.52 -4.86
N PHE A 332 -3.82 16.46 -5.03
CA PHE A 332 -3.95 17.83 -4.60
C PHE A 332 -4.27 18.74 -5.79
N SER A 333 -4.93 19.85 -5.50
CA SER A 333 -5.32 20.94 -6.39
C SER A 333 -4.14 21.80 -6.82
N SER A 334 -3.07 21.84 -6.01
CA SER A 334 -1.80 22.47 -6.38
C SER A 334 -1.09 21.63 -7.42
N ASP A 335 -0.72 22.25 -8.55
CA ASP A 335 -0.05 21.56 -9.66
C ASP A 335 1.30 20.95 -9.25
N ASN A 336 1.99 21.56 -8.29
CA ASN A 336 3.28 21.11 -7.77
C ASN A 336 3.29 21.13 -6.25
N ILE A 337 3.61 19.98 -5.66
CA ILE A 337 3.76 19.82 -4.22
C ILE A 337 5.25 19.91 -3.89
N ASN A 338 5.65 21.01 -3.25
CA ASN A 338 7.02 21.21 -2.78
C ASN A 338 7.20 20.70 -1.36
N MET A 339 6.12 20.68 -0.57
CA MET A 339 6.20 20.39 0.84
C MET A 339 4.94 19.67 1.33
N VAL A 340 5.11 18.64 2.16
CA VAL A 340 4.00 17.95 2.83
C VAL A 340 4.23 17.85 4.33
N SER A 341 3.19 18.12 5.09
CA SER A 341 3.11 17.78 6.51
C SER A 341 1.99 16.77 6.76
N LEU A 342 2.15 15.97 7.82
CA LEU A 342 1.18 14.98 8.26
C LEU A 342 0.67 15.33 9.65
N SER A 343 -0.63 15.34 9.87
CA SER A 343 -1.26 15.19 11.18
C SER A 343 -1.97 13.86 11.23
N ALA A 344 -1.83 13.12 12.34
CA ALA A 344 -2.43 11.81 12.50
C ALA A 344 -3.06 11.68 13.88
N SER A 345 -4.34 11.29 13.93
CA SER A 345 -5.00 10.85 15.17
C SER A 345 -4.72 9.36 15.33
N GLN A 346 -3.95 9.00 16.35
CA GLN A 346 -3.44 7.65 16.55
C GLN A 346 -3.40 7.26 18.03
N ASP A 347 -3.51 5.96 18.27
CA ASP A 347 -3.37 5.32 19.57
C ASP A 347 -2.19 4.35 19.48
N ILE A 348 -1.11 4.62 20.22
CA ILE A 348 0.13 3.83 20.22
C ILE A 348 0.34 3.26 21.62
N PRO A 349 -0.22 2.08 21.93
CA PRO A 349 0.03 1.40 23.18
C PRO A 349 1.51 1.07 23.38
N PHE A 350 1.94 0.94 24.64
CA PHE A 350 3.31 0.54 24.98
C PHE A 350 3.70 -0.79 24.31
N GLY A 351 4.89 -0.86 23.70
CA GLY A 351 5.35 -2.04 22.95
C GLY A 351 4.85 -2.09 21.50
N THR A 352 4.29 -1.00 20.97
CA THR A 352 3.90 -0.85 19.57
C THR A 352 4.51 0.41 18.95
N THR A 353 4.67 0.42 17.63
CA THR A 353 5.17 1.59 16.88
C THR A 353 4.41 1.77 15.57
N ILE A 354 4.31 3.03 15.13
CA ILE A 354 3.84 3.39 13.79
C ILE A 354 4.90 4.30 13.17
N ASP A 355 5.49 3.86 12.06
CA ASP A 355 6.41 4.66 11.25
C ASP A 355 5.71 5.11 9.97
N TYR A 356 5.73 6.42 9.67
CA TYR A 356 5.08 6.98 8.48
C TYR A 356 6.10 7.40 7.44
N GLU A 357 5.75 7.19 6.17
CA GLU A 357 6.55 7.57 5.02
C GLU A 357 5.63 8.13 3.92
N VAL A 358 6.13 9.09 3.16
CA VAL A 358 5.43 9.71 2.03
C VAL A 358 6.32 9.70 0.79
N ALA A 359 5.72 9.59 -0.38
CA ALA A 359 6.41 9.64 -1.66
C ALA A 359 5.57 10.40 -2.69
N LEU A 360 6.25 11.18 -3.56
CA LEU A 360 5.62 11.71 -4.77
C LEU A 360 5.43 10.57 -5.77
N THR A 361 4.28 10.52 -6.43
CA THR A 361 3.99 9.54 -7.48
C THR A 361 3.36 10.22 -8.68
N ASN A 362 3.48 9.59 -9.85
CA ASN A 362 2.72 9.90 -11.05
C ASN A 362 1.99 8.64 -11.53
N GLU A 363 1.01 8.76 -12.43
CA GLU A 363 0.21 7.62 -12.91
C GLU A 363 1.02 6.48 -13.55
N THR A 364 2.26 6.76 -13.98
CA THR A 364 3.15 5.81 -14.67
C THR A 364 4.21 5.16 -13.78
N THR A 365 4.39 5.63 -12.54
CA THR A 365 5.49 5.19 -11.67
C THR A 365 5.08 3.98 -10.82
N ALA A 366 5.86 2.90 -10.86
CA ALA A 366 5.62 1.73 -10.02
C ALA A 366 5.97 2.02 -8.56
N LEU A 367 5.17 1.51 -7.60
CA LEU A 367 5.35 1.68 -6.15
C LEU A 367 6.77 1.32 -5.66
N ASP A 368 7.39 0.29 -6.25
CA ASP A 368 8.72 -0.18 -5.86
C ASP A 368 9.86 0.76 -6.29
N SER A 369 9.58 1.65 -7.25
CA SER A 369 10.53 2.66 -7.75
C SER A 369 10.40 4.02 -7.06
N LEU A 370 9.45 4.17 -6.13
CA LEU A 370 9.21 5.42 -5.42
C LEU A 370 10.28 5.68 -4.36
N ILE A 371 10.65 6.96 -4.22
CA ILE A 371 11.53 7.43 -3.15
C ILE A 371 10.67 7.75 -1.94
N TRP A 372 10.78 6.93 -0.89
CA TRP A 372 10.03 7.09 0.35
C TRP A 372 10.79 7.99 1.33
N TYR A 373 10.12 9.05 1.78
CA TYR A 373 10.63 9.98 2.78
C TYR A 373 9.95 9.73 4.12
N PRO A 374 10.70 9.43 5.20
CA PRO A 374 10.11 9.25 6.51
C PRO A 374 9.61 10.59 7.07
N ILE A 375 8.42 10.57 7.67
CA ILE A 375 7.76 11.75 8.22
C ILE A 375 7.20 11.44 9.62
N SER A 376 7.24 12.42 10.53
CA SER A 376 6.57 12.33 11.84
C SER A 376 5.33 13.20 11.88
N PRO A 377 4.25 12.78 12.57
CA PRO A 377 3.06 13.60 12.73
C PRO A 377 3.37 14.95 13.39
N SER A 378 2.70 16.01 12.96
CA SER A 378 2.89 17.37 13.45
C SER A 378 2.62 17.52 14.94
N GLU A 379 1.68 16.72 15.47
CA GLU A 379 1.29 16.69 16.88
C GLU A 379 2.22 15.86 17.78
N ASP A 380 3.18 15.13 17.21
CA ASP A 380 4.11 14.33 18.00
C ASP A 380 5.03 15.23 18.84
N THR A 381 5.04 15.02 20.16
CA THR A 381 5.88 15.77 21.10
C THR A 381 7.36 15.41 21.01
N THR A 382 7.66 14.19 20.54
CA THR A 382 9.03 13.66 20.42
C THR A 382 9.22 13.04 19.04
N PRO A 383 9.26 13.86 17.97
CA PRO A 383 9.28 13.37 16.60
C PRO A 383 10.57 12.59 16.30
N LYS A 384 10.43 11.40 15.71
CA LYS A 384 11.56 10.55 15.27
C LYS A 384 12.19 11.04 13.97
N TYR A 385 11.40 11.66 13.11
CA TYR A 385 11.76 12.19 11.80
C TYR A 385 11.28 13.64 11.64
N SER A 386 11.55 14.26 10.49
CA SER A 386 11.02 15.60 10.22
C SER A 386 9.49 15.61 10.24
N LYS A 387 8.89 16.68 10.78
CA LYS A 387 7.44 16.91 10.75
C LYS A 387 6.91 17.36 9.39
N THR A 388 7.84 17.76 8.54
CA THR A 388 7.58 18.29 7.21
C THR A 388 8.59 17.69 6.25
N VAL A 389 8.12 17.16 5.13
CA VAL A 389 8.96 16.64 4.05
C VAL A 389 8.95 17.67 2.94
N GLU A 390 10.14 18.17 2.59
CA GLU A 390 10.33 19.00 1.40
C GLU A 390 10.67 18.08 0.24
N PHE A 391 9.77 18.04 -0.74
CA PHE A 391 10.04 17.41 -2.01
C PHE A 391 10.78 18.42 -2.88
N ASN A 392 12.09 18.27 -2.96
CA ASN A 392 12.84 18.86 -4.05
C ASN A 392 12.46 18.09 -5.32
N ALA A 393 11.31 18.41 -5.91
CA ALA A 393 10.88 17.88 -7.20
C ALA A 393 11.79 18.44 -8.29
N ARG A 394 13.04 17.97 -8.30
CA ARG A 394 14.01 18.25 -9.33
C ARG A 394 14.03 17.05 -10.26
N ALA A 395 13.66 17.28 -11.51
CA ALA A 395 13.76 16.22 -12.50
C ALA A 395 15.24 15.93 -12.75
N SER A 396 15.65 14.67 -12.60
CA SER A 396 16.98 14.23 -13.03
C SER A 396 16.98 14.13 -14.55
N LYS A 397 17.73 14.99 -15.23
CA LYS A 397 17.98 14.91 -16.67
C LYS A 397 19.32 14.26 -16.94
N ASN A 398 19.35 13.46 -18.01
CA ASN A 398 20.55 12.77 -18.47
C ASN A 398 20.83 13.19 -19.92
N ILE A 399 22.04 13.68 -20.19
CA ILE A 399 22.51 14.03 -21.53
C ILE A 399 23.80 13.27 -21.82
N GLU A 400 23.86 12.62 -22.98
CA GLU A 400 25.05 11.91 -23.45
C GLU A 400 25.82 12.73 -24.48
N PHE A 401 27.15 12.70 -24.38
CA PHE A 401 28.08 13.37 -25.28
C PHE A 401 29.03 12.33 -25.88
N GLY A 402 28.96 12.11 -27.19
CA GLY A 402 29.79 11.15 -27.90
C GLY A 402 31.08 11.74 -28.49
N GLN A 403 31.20 13.07 -28.53
CA GLN A 403 32.30 13.77 -29.21
C GLN A 403 32.84 14.93 -28.36
N ALA A 404 34.07 15.35 -28.65
CA ALA A 404 34.70 16.51 -28.06
C ALA A 404 35.49 17.29 -29.11
N GLU A 405 35.46 18.61 -29.05
CA GLU A 405 36.20 19.48 -29.95
C GLU A 405 36.96 20.59 -29.22
N ALA A 406 38.03 21.09 -29.83
CA ALA A 406 38.79 22.20 -29.28
C ALA A 406 38.01 23.50 -29.46
N THR A 407 37.84 24.28 -28.39
CA THR A 407 37.14 25.58 -28.44
C THR A 407 37.95 26.69 -29.14
N GLN A 408 39.12 26.36 -29.69
CA GLN A 408 40.14 27.27 -30.25
C GLN A 408 40.74 28.28 -29.24
N GLU A 409 40.20 28.35 -28.02
CA GLU A 409 40.76 29.12 -26.93
C GLU A 409 42.00 28.43 -26.33
N VAL A 410 43.08 29.20 -26.18
CA VAL A 410 44.27 28.78 -25.44
C VAL A 410 44.38 29.67 -24.21
N LYS A 411 44.00 29.13 -23.04
CA LYS A 411 44.09 29.83 -21.75
C LYS A 411 45.29 29.27 -20.99
N ASN A 412 46.25 30.14 -20.64
CA ASN A 412 47.50 29.78 -19.97
C ASN A 412 48.32 28.68 -20.68
N GLY A 413 48.35 28.69 -22.02
CA GLY A 413 49.05 27.68 -22.81
C GLY A 413 48.33 26.33 -22.92
N MET A 414 47.15 26.18 -22.31
CA MET A 414 46.33 24.96 -22.36
C MET A 414 45.15 25.13 -23.31
N LYS A 415 44.91 24.11 -24.14
CA LYS A 415 43.75 24.06 -25.03
C LYS A 415 42.52 23.61 -24.24
N VAL A 416 41.41 24.32 -24.42
CA VAL A 416 40.13 23.95 -23.82
C VAL A 416 39.32 23.14 -24.83
N PHE A 417 38.58 22.16 -24.34
CA PHE A 417 37.74 21.29 -25.14
C PHE A 417 36.30 21.34 -24.63
N ARG A 418 35.34 21.36 -25.54
CA ARG A 418 33.91 21.24 -25.20
C ARG A 418 33.37 19.89 -25.63
N LEU A 419 32.42 19.38 -24.87
CA LEU A 419 31.69 18.16 -25.22
C LEU A 419 30.54 18.47 -26.17
N LEU A 420 30.30 17.56 -27.11
CA LEU A 420 29.26 17.66 -28.13
C LEU A 420 28.36 16.43 -28.10
N LYS A 421 27.06 16.67 -28.28
CA LYS A 421 26.06 15.64 -28.58
C LYS A 421 26.26 15.10 -30.00
N ASP A 422 25.55 14.03 -30.36
CA ASP A 422 25.67 13.38 -31.68
C ASP A 422 25.26 14.29 -32.86
N ASP A 423 24.39 15.28 -32.61
CA ASP A 423 23.98 16.31 -33.57
C ASP A 423 25.02 17.45 -33.71
N LYS A 424 26.16 17.35 -33.02
CA LYS A 424 27.23 18.36 -32.91
C LYS A 424 26.83 19.64 -32.17
N ASP A 425 25.72 19.63 -31.45
CA ASP A 425 25.39 20.69 -30.52
C ASP A 425 26.05 20.43 -29.15
N GLY A 426 26.76 21.44 -28.63
CA GLY A 426 27.39 21.41 -27.32
C GLY A 426 26.58 22.10 -26.22
N THR A 427 25.46 22.77 -26.59
CA THR A 427 24.68 23.57 -25.65
C THR A 427 23.75 22.72 -24.80
N LEU A 428 23.74 22.99 -23.50
CA LEU A 428 22.78 22.44 -22.55
C LEU A 428 21.43 23.15 -22.77
N PRO A 429 20.31 22.40 -22.70
CA PRO A 429 18.98 22.96 -22.93
C PRO A 429 18.57 23.99 -21.86
N GLU A 430 19.12 23.88 -20.66
CA GLU A 430 18.83 24.74 -19.51
C GLU A 430 19.93 25.77 -19.25
N SER A 431 19.57 26.85 -18.54
CA SER A 431 20.54 27.84 -18.09
C SER A 431 21.39 27.28 -16.95
N PHE A 432 22.64 27.76 -16.83
CA PHE A 432 23.55 27.35 -15.74
C PHE A 432 22.94 27.50 -14.35
N ASP A 433 22.13 28.54 -14.12
CA ASP A 433 21.47 28.80 -12.82
C ASP A 433 20.42 27.72 -12.46
N ASP A 434 19.83 27.07 -13.46
CA ASP A 434 18.81 26.04 -13.28
C ASP A 434 19.41 24.64 -13.04
N ILE A 435 20.70 24.46 -13.32
CA ILE A 435 21.41 23.19 -13.21
C ILE A 435 21.92 23.01 -11.77
N GLN A 436 21.39 22.01 -11.08
CA GLN A 436 21.78 21.66 -9.72
C GLN A 436 22.44 20.27 -9.69
N ASN A 437 23.39 20.09 -8.77
CA ASN A 437 24.08 18.81 -8.52
C ASN A 437 24.57 18.08 -9.80
N PRO A 438 25.27 18.74 -10.73
CA PRO A 438 25.73 18.10 -11.96
C PRO A 438 26.80 17.03 -11.67
N ILE A 439 26.58 15.84 -12.23
CA ILE A 439 27.46 14.68 -12.15
C ILE A 439 27.83 14.28 -13.57
N LEU A 440 29.11 14.34 -13.91
CA LEU A 440 29.59 13.89 -15.21
C LEU A 440 30.21 12.49 -15.08
N LEU A 441 29.60 11.52 -15.75
CA LEU A 441 30.06 10.14 -15.86
C LEU A 441 30.87 9.96 -17.15
N ARG A 442 31.87 9.07 -17.12
CA ARG A 442 32.79 8.84 -18.23
C ARG A 442 32.81 7.37 -18.66
N GLY A 443 32.79 7.16 -19.98
CA GLY A 443 32.89 5.86 -20.63
C GLY A 443 31.63 5.01 -20.55
N ILE A 444 30.45 5.59 -20.80
CA ILE A 444 29.19 4.85 -20.76
C ILE A 444 29.18 3.74 -21.82
N ASN A 445 28.87 2.51 -21.40
CA ASN A 445 28.91 1.31 -22.26
C ASN A 445 30.23 1.17 -23.02
N GLN A 446 31.35 1.44 -22.35
CA GLN A 446 32.69 1.36 -22.93
C GLN A 446 33.70 0.62 -22.05
N TRP A 447 34.75 0.12 -22.69
CA TRP A 447 36.01 -0.24 -22.06
C TRP A 447 36.94 0.97 -22.07
N ARG A 448 37.58 1.26 -20.94
CA ARG A 448 38.78 2.11 -20.90
C ARG A 448 39.96 1.25 -21.30
N ARG A 449 40.60 1.59 -22.41
CA ARG A 449 41.83 0.95 -22.88
C ARG A 449 43.00 1.86 -22.57
N GLU A 450 43.96 1.34 -21.83
CA GLU A 450 45.23 2.00 -21.60
C GLU A 450 46.34 1.10 -22.15
N ARG A 451 47.31 1.69 -22.85
CA ARG A 451 48.40 0.95 -23.49
C ARG A 451 49.74 1.67 -23.34
N SER A 452 50.79 0.88 -23.20
CA SER A 452 52.18 1.32 -23.16
C SER A 452 53.09 0.20 -23.68
N TYR A 453 54.39 0.47 -23.72
CA TYR A 453 55.41 -0.50 -24.08
C TYR A 453 56.18 -0.98 -22.84
N ILE A 454 56.22 -2.29 -22.64
CA ILE A 454 57.13 -2.96 -21.71
C ILE A 454 57.74 -4.14 -22.44
N LYS A 455 59.08 -4.25 -22.44
CA LYS A 455 59.77 -5.41 -23.02
C LYS A 455 59.15 -6.71 -22.54
N PHE A 456 58.72 -7.56 -23.46
CA PHE A 456 58.11 -8.84 -23.12
C PHE A 456 59.14 -9.84 -22.58
N ASP A 457 58.82 -10.48 -21.46
CA ASP A 457 59.65 -11.50 -20.80
C ASP A 457 58.89 -12.80 -20.51
N GLY A 458 57.62 -12.89 -20.94
CA GLY A 458 56.74 -14.04 -20.72
C GLY A 458 56.15 -14.16 -19.31
N THR A 459 56.34 -13.16 -18.44
CA THR A 459 55.74 -13.18 -17.10
C THR A 459 54.26 -12.78 -17.12
N ILE A 460 53.50 -13.18 -16.09
CA ILE A 460 52.10 -12.77 -15.97
C ILE A 460 52.04 -11.30 -15.58
N PRO A 461 51.30 -10.45 -16.30
CA PRO A 461 51.24 -9.04 -15.98
C PRO A 461 50.57 -8.78 -14.63
N LEU A 462 51.20 -7.94 -13.82
CA LEU A 462 50.71 -7.57 -12.49
C LEU A 462 50.29 -6.10 -12.45
N ASN A 463 49.28 -5.80 -11.63
CA ASN A 463 48.85 -4.42 -11.39
C ASN A 463 49.99 -3.56 -10.79
N SER A 464 50.94 -4.16 -10.06
CA SER A 464 52.15 -3.48 -9.59
C SER A 464 53.04 -3.01 -10.73
N THR A 465 53.19 -3.83 -11.79
CA THR A 465 53.97 -3.47 -12.98
C THR A 465 53.31 -2.32 -13.73
N TRP A 466 51.99 -2.35 -13.86
CA TRP A 466 51.22 -1.26 -14.46
C TRP A 466 51.34 0.04 -13.65
N LYS A 467 51.17 -0.05 -12.32
CA LYS A 467 51.29 1.08 -11.41
C LYS A 467 52.68 1.72 -11.48
N SER A 468 53.74 0.91 -11.55
CA SER A 468 55.11 1.40 -11.76
C SER A 468 55.28 2.16 -13.08
N GLN A 469 54.62 1.76 -14.16
CA GLN A 469 54.64 2.55 -15.40
C GLN A 469 53.89 3.87 -15.24
N TYR A 470 52.73 3.83 -14.57
CA TYR A 470 51.92 5.02 -14.33
C TYR A 470 52.66 6.06 -13.49
N ASP A 471 53.33 5.63 -12.42
CA ASP A 471 54.03 6.53 -11.49
C ASP A 471 55.33 7.09 -12.09
N ASN A 472 56.08 6.30 -12.88
CA ASN A 472 57.39 6.71 -13.40
C ASN A 472 57.36 7.30 -14.81
N ARG A 473 56.40 6.91 -15.66
CA ARG A 473 56.31 7.29 -17.08
C ARG A 473 54.85 7.50 -17.52
N PRO A 474 54.09 8.38 -16.85
CA PRO A 474 52.67 8.62 -17.18
C PRO A 474 52.48 9.04 -18.65
N ASP A 475 53.41 9.83 -19.19
CA ASP A 475 53.35 10.33 -20.58
C ASP A 475 53.44 9.21 -21.64
N SER A 476 53.94 8.02 -21.25
CA SER A 476 54.00 6.86 -22.15
C SER A 476 52.68 6.11 -22.27
N ILE A 477 51.73 6.38 -21.37
CA ILE A 477 50.44 5.69 -21.32
C ILE A 477 49.44 6.43 -22.20
N ARG A 478 48.99 5.74 -23.24
CA ARG A 478 47.92 6.23 -24.10
C ARG A 478 46.60 5.65 -23.61
N THR A 479 45.61 6.52 -23.39
CA THR A 479 44.26 6.13 -22.96
C THR A 479 43.28 6.44 -24.07
N ASP A 480 42.44 5.47 -24.38
CA ASP A 480 41.31 5.64 -25.28
C ASP A 480 40.14 4.76 -24.83
N TYR A 481 38.96 4.99 -25.41
CA TYR A 481 37.76 4.24 -25.07
C TYR A 481 37.25 3.49 -26.30
N GLN A 482 36.75 2.29 -26.07
CA GLN A 482 36.14 1.46 -27.12
C GLN A 482 34.78 0.97 -26.63
N ALA A 483 33.86 0.72 -27.56
CA ALA A 483 32.54 0.19 -27.24
C ALA A 483 32.65 -1.09 -26.40
N ILE A 484 31.73 -1.27 -25.46
CA ILE A 484 31.65 -2.47 -24.64
C ILE A 484 31.36 -3.67 -25.54
N GLY A 485 32.01 -4.79 -25.22
CA GLY A 485 31.82 -6.03 -25.96
C GLY A 485 32.88 -7.06 -25.59
N ASN A 486 32.77 -8.21 -26.26
CA ASN A 486 33.63 -9.37 -26.05
C ASN A 486 34.89 -9.38 -26.92
N GLN A 487 35.11 -8.33 -27.72
CA GLN A 487 36.30 -8.18 -28.56
C GLN A 487 37.09 -6.97 -28.07
N LEU A 488 38.32 -7.20 -27.61
CA LEU A 488 39.21 -6.14 -27.16
C LEU A 488 40.16 -5.78 -28.28
N ASN A 489 40.13 -4.52 -28.72
CA ASN A 489 40.98 -4.03 -29.79
C ASN A 489 42.43 -3.86 -29.30
N LEU A 490 43.38 -4.44 -30.01
CA LEU A 490 44.83 -4.32 -29.76
C LEU A 490 45.54 -3.50 -30.85
N ARG A 491 44.83 -3.00 -31.86
CA ARG A 491 45.37 -2.16 -32.93
C ARG A 491 45.98 -0.87 -32.38
N ARG A 492 47.03 -0.41 -33.06
CA ARG A 492 47.92 0.69 -32.64
C ARG A 492 47.62 1.98 -33.39
N GLU A 493 46.34 2.32 -33.48
CA GLU A 493 45.90 3.57 -34.09
C GLU A 493 46.50 4.74 -33.31
N ASN A 494 47.30 5.57 -33.98
CA ASN A 494 48.02 6.69 -33.38
C ASN A 494 48.97 6.28 -32.22
N GLY A 495 49.44 5.03 -32.20
CA GLY A 495 50.32 4.39 -31.20
C GLY A 495 51.80 4.35 -31.58
N GLY A 496 52.70 3.99 -30.64
CA GLY A 496 54.07 3.61 -30.99
C GLY A 496 54.06 2.22 -31.64
N LYS A 497 55.00 1.91 -32.55
CA LYS A 497 55.08 0.57 -33.20
C LYS A 497 55.19 -0.58 -32.17
N SER A 498 55.60 -0.27 -30.94
CA SER A 498 55.93 -1.19 -29.86
C SER A 498 54.88 -1.30 -28.74
N ASP A 499 53.70 -0.68 -28.79
CA ASP A 499 52.72 -0.79 -27.68
C ASP A 499 52.26 -2.25 -27.52
N ASN A 500 52.73 -2.93 -26.47
CA ASN A 500 52.55 -4.38 -26.27
C ASN A 500 51.91 -4.73 -24.91
N PHE A 501 51.72 -3.75 -24.04
CA PHE A 501 51.14 -3.92 -22.71
C PHE A 501 49.87 -3.10 -22.56
N TYR A 502 48.76 -3.77 -22.26
CA TYR A 502 47.41 -3.22 -22.27
C TYR A 502 46.72 -3.44 -20.94
N ARG A 503 45.96 -2.45 -20.49
CA ARG A 503 45.00 -2.53 -19.40
C ARG A 503 43.62 -2.16 -19.93
N PHE A 504 42.68 -3.08 -19.82
CA PHE A 504 41.27 -2.85 -20.11
C PHE A 504 40.51 -2.77 -18.79
N THR A 505 39.75 -1.70 -18.59
CA THR A 505 38.93 -1.50 -17.39
C THR A 505 37.48 -1.24 -17.77
N THR A 506 36.56 -1.91 -17.10
CA THR A 506 35.13 -1.60 -17.16
C THR A 506 34.49 -1.95 -15.82
N CYS A 507 33.35 -1.33 -15.52
CA CYS A 507 32.57 -1.53 -14.31
C CYS A 507 31.18 -2.02 -14.70
N VAL A 508 30.74 -3.09 -14.06
CA VAL A 508 29.43 -3.71 -14.29
C VAL A 508 28.62 -3.62 -13.00
N TYR A 509 27.37 -3.18 -13.11
CA TYR A 509 26.44 -3.15 -11.98
C TYR A 509 25.63 -4.45 -11.93
N SER A 510 25.57 -5.08 -10.76
CA SER A 510 24.72 -6.25 -10.51
C SER A 510 23.72 -5.97 -9.38
N GLU A 511 22.45 -6.32 -9.57
CA GLU A 511 21.40 -6.16 -8.54
C GLU A 511 21.64 -7.10 -7.34
N GLU A 512 22.06 -8.33 -7.63
CA GLU A 512 22.43 -9.34 -6.64
C GLU A 512 23.88 -9.81 -6.86
N ALA A 513 24.47 -10.40 -5.82
CA ALA A 513 25.80 -10.99 -5.93
C ALA A 513 25.74 -12.25 -6.81
N ARG A 514 26.61 -12.34 -7.82
CA ARG A 514 26.65 -13.47 -8.76
C ARG A 514 28.08 -13.87 -9.12
N VAL A 515 28.20 -15.11 -9.57
CA VAL A 515 29.49 -15.72 -9.92
C VAL A 515 29.41 -16.26 -11.33
N GLU A 516 30.24 -15.72 -12.23
CA GLU A 516 30.16 -16.01 -13.66
C GLU A 516 31.54 -16.34 -14.24
N PRO A 517 31.66 -17.32 -15.16
CA PRO A 517 32.92 -17.63 -15.80
C PRO A 517 33.25 -16.65 -16.94
N LEU A 518 34.52 -16.25 -17.04
CA LEU A 518 35.11 -15.48 -18.14
C LEU A 518 36.28 -16.26 -18.72
N SER A 519 36.29 -16.49 -20.03
CA SER A 519 37.44 -17.08 -20.74
C SER A 519 38.12 -16.05 -21.62
N LEU A 520 39.45 -16.08 -21.70
CA LEU A 520 40.21 -15.22 -22.61
C LEU A 520 40.93 -16.06 -23.66
N ALA A 521 40.68 -15.78 -24.94
CA ALA A 521 41.34 -16.45 -26.04
C ALA A 521 42.73 -15.83 -26.27
N VAL A 522 43.77 -16.49 -25.76
CA VAL A 522 45.17 -16.08 -25.92
C VAL A 522 45.80 -16.74 -27.16
N ILE A 523 45.00 -17.31 -28.07
CA ILE A 523 45.48 -18.11 -29.19
C ILE A 523 45.10 -17.43 -30.49
N GLN A 524 46.08 -17.10 -31.32
CA GLN A 524 45.86 -16.62 -32.68
C GLN A 524 46.52 -17.59 -33.67
N THR A 525 45.92 -17.72 -34.85
CA THR A 525 46.53 -18.47 -35.96
C THR A 525 47.49 -17.53 -36.69
N VAL A 526 48.78 -17.72 -36.50
CA VAL A 526 49.84 -16.94 -37.17
C VAL A 526 50.49 -17.86 -38.21
N SER A 527 50.43 -17.48 -39.49
CA SER A 527 50.99 -18.28 -40.60
C SER A 527 50.52 -19.76 -40.63
N GLY A 528 49.24 -20.00 -40.31
CA GLY A 528 48.64 -21.35 -40.30
C GLY A 528 48.86 -22.16 -39.02
N VAL A 529 49.64 -21.66 -38.06
CA VAL A 529 49.91 -22.34 -36.77
C VAL A 529 49.21 -21.60 -35.64
N ARG A 530 48.46 -22.32 -34.79
CA ARG A 530 47.90 -21.76 -33.56
C ARG A 530 49.04 -21.50 -32.58
N LYS A 531 49.34 -20.23 -32.31
CA LYS A 531 50.32 -19.79 -31.31
C LYS A 531 49.62 -19.13 -30.14
N ARG A 532 50.11 -19.38 -28.93
CA ARG A 532 49.71 -18.64 -27.73
C ARG A 532 50.42 -17.28 -27.73
N ILE A 533 49.64 -16.21 -27.69
CA ILE A 533 50.06 -14.81 -27.81
C ILE A 533 49.98 -14.15 -26.45
N GLY A 534 51.09 -14.16 -25.73
CA GLY A 534 51.20 -13.43 -24.47
C GLY A 534 50.60 -14.10 -23.25
N THR A 535 50.46 -13.27 -22.23
CA THR A 535 49.97 -13.59 -20.89
C THR A 535 48.93 -12.56 -20.47
N TYR A 536 48.05 -12.95 -19.55
CA TYR A 536 47.02 -12.06 -19.03
C TYR A 536 46.81 -12.25 -17.54
N ALA A 537 46.22 -11.24 -16.91
CA ALA A 537 45.69 -11.33 -15.57
C ALA A 537 44.35 -10.58 -15.49
N VAL A 538 43.38 -11.18 -14.83
CA VAL A 538 42.06 -10.58 -14.59
C VAL A 538 41.95 -10.23 -13.12
N TYR A 539 41.43 -9.04 -12.84
CA TYR A 539 41.15 -8.56 -11.50
C TYR A 539 39.68 -8.18 -11.40
N VAL A 540 39.08 -8.50 -10.27
CA VAL A 540 37.74 -8.04 -9.90
C VAL A 540 37.88 -7.27 -8.59
N ASP A 541 37.46 -6.00 -8.58
CA ASP A 541 37.56 -5.09 -7.44
C ASP A 541 38.98 -5.07 -6.83
N GLY A 542 39.99 -5.03 -7.71
CA GLY A 542 41.41 -5.03 -7.36
C GLY A 542 41.98 -6.38 -6.90
N LYS A 543 41.16 -7.42 -6.73
CA LYS A 543 41.63 -8.77 -6.36
C LYS A 543 41.94 -9.57 -7.62
N ARG A 544 43.15 -10.13 -7.69
CA ARG A 544 43.57 -10.99 -8.80
C ARG A 544 42.81 -12.30 -8.74
N MET A 545 42.16 -12.65 -9.85
CA MET A 545 41.49 -13.92 -9.99
C MET A 545 42.46 -14.99 -10.53
N VAL A 546 42.34 -16.22 -10.04
CA VAL A 546 43.22 -17.33 -10.43
C VAL A 546 42.61 -18.06 -11.63
N PRO A 547 43.29 -18.12 -12.78
CA PRO A 547 42.79 -18.84 -13.93
C PRO A 547 42.89 -20.36 -13.71
N SER A 548 41.84 -21.10 -14.10
CA SER A 548 41.79 -22.56 -14.19
C SER A 548 41.40 -22.93 -15.63
N ASN A 549 42.25 -23.68 -16.34
CA ASN A 549 42.03 -24.06 -17.75
C ASN A 549 41.71 -22.87 -18.68
N GLU A 550 42.45 -21.75 -18.55
CA GLU A 550 42.24 -20.49 -19.32
C GLU A 550 40.91 -19.77 -19.03
N GLU A 551 40.22 -20.18 -17.98
CA GLU A 551 38.99 -19.56 -17.49
C GLU A 551 39.21 -18.93 -16.12
N VAL A 552 38.54 -17.81 -15.89
CA VAL A 552 38.56 -17.06 -14.66
C VAL A 552 37.13 -16.97 -14.15
N THR A 553 36.92 -17.31 -12.88
CA THR A 553 35.63 -17.07 -12.23
C THR A 553 35.55 -15.61 -11.78
N LEU A 554 34.58 -14.85 -12.27
CA LEU A 554 34.29 -13.49 -11.81
C LEU A 554 33.33 -13.55 -10.63
N THR A 555 33.68 -12.93 -9.52
CA THR A 555 32.81 -12.80 -8.34
C THR A 555 32.31 -11.36 -8.25
N LEU A 556 31.10 -11.10 -8.75
CA LEU A 556 30.50 -9.77 -8.77
C LEU A 556 29.65 -9.57 -7.52
N ALA A 557 29.95 -8.53 -6.74
CA ALA A 557 29.13 -8.17 -5.59
C ALA A 557 27.85 -7.47 -6.02
N ALA A 558 26.85 -7.41 -5.15
CA ALA A 558 25.71 -6.51 -5.34
C ALA A 558 26.22 -5.06 -5.39
N GLY A 559 25.85 -4.33 -6.45
CA GLY A 559 26.38 -2.99 -6.76
C GLY A 559 27.39 -2.99 -7.91
N TRP A 560 28.29 -1.98 -7.91
CA TRP A 560 29.30 -1.78 -8.95
C TRP A 560 30.58 -2.56 -8.67
N SER A 561 30.87 -3.56 -9.52
CA SER A 561 32.15 -4.28 -9.54
C SER A 561 33.02 -3.81 -10.70
N GLU A 562 34.28 -3.51 -10.41
CA GLU A 562 35.30 -3.15 -11.41
C GLU A 562 35.99 -4.42 -11.93
N ILE A 563 36.01 -4.60 -13.25
CA ILE A 563 36.72 -5.67 -13.94
C ILE A 563 37.91 -5.05 -14.67
N GLN A 564 39.11 -5.52 -14.34
CA GLN A 564 40.34 -5.12 -15.01
C GLN A 564 41.00 -6.32 -15.68
N ILE A 565 41.41 -6.16 -16.93
CA ILE A 565 42.13 -7.17 -17.70
C ILE A 565 43.47 -6.56 -18.11
N LEU A 566 44.55 -7.08 -17.53
CA LEU A 566 45.90 -6.82 -18.00
C LEU A 566 46.27 -7.84 -19.07
N PHE A 567 46.77 -7.35 -20.19
CA PHE A 567 47.20 -8.17 -21.32
C PHE A 567 48.59 -7.74 -21.77
N HIS A 568 49.55 -8.65 -21.71
CA HIS A 568 50.93 -8.41 -22.17
C HIS A 568 51.25 -9.42 -23.25
N TRP A 569 51.48 -8.95 -24.47
CA TRP A 569 51.67 -9.85 -25.60
C TRP A 569 53.10 -9.84 -26.13
N GLY A 570 53.52 -11.00 -26.61
CA GLY A 570 54.83 -11.30 -27.19
C GLY A 570 54.95 -12.80 -27.47
N ASP A 571 56.10 -13.22 -28.01
CA ASP A 571 56.37 -14.61 -28.31
C ASP A 571 56.62 -15.38 -27.01
N MET A 572 55.66 -16.23 -26.63
CA MET A 572 55.75 -17.04 -25.41
C MET A 572 56.87 -18.10 -25.44
N GLN A 573 57.27 -18.57 -26.63
CA GLN A 573 58.34 -19.56 -26.78
C GLN A 573 59.71 -18.91 -26.66
N LEU A 574 59.90 -17.75 -27.31
CA LEU A 574 61.17 -17.02 -27.31
C LEU A 574 61.32 -16.06 -26.12
N ARG A 575 60.21 -15.74 -25.43
CA ARG A 575 60.13 -14.71 -24.37
C ARG A 575 60.66 -13.35 -24.82
N GLN A 576 60.24 -12.94 -26.01
CA GLN A 576 60.63 -11.69 -26.65
C GLN A 576 59.42 -11.04 -27.35
N ASP A 577 59.53 -9.77 -27.70
CA ASP A 577 58.48 -9.06 -28.46
C ASP A 577 58.28 -9.70 -29.85
N PHE A 578 57.06 -9.67 -30.39
CA PHE A 578 56.83 -10.14 -31.76
C PHE A 578 57.47 -9.20 -32.79
N THR A 579 57.77 -9.77 -33.96
CA THR A 579 58.14 -9.00 -35.15
C THR A 579 56.91 -8.35 -35.79
N ASP A 580 57.13 -7.34 -36.65
CA ASP A 580 56.06 -6.54 -37.26
C ASP A 580 55.01 -7.35 -38.05
N GLY A 581 55.32 -8.58 -38.48
CA GLY A 581 54.38 -9.45 -39.21
C GLY A 581 53.41 -10.24 -38.32
N ASP A 582 53.72 -10.42 -37.04
CA ASP A 582 53.01 -11.34 -36.11
C ASP A 582 52.16 -10.59 -35.06
N LEU A 583 51.88 -9.32 -35.34
CA LEU A 583 51.24 -8.40 -34.40
C LEU A 583 49.74 -8.71 -34.22
N PRO A 584 49.26 -8.95 -32.99
CA PRO A 584 47.84 -9.20 -32.75
C PRO A 584 47.03 -7.92 -32.91
N ASN A 585 45.87 -8.03 -33.57
CA ASN A 585 44.95 -6.92 -33.77
C ASN A 585 43.82 -6.89 -32.72
N GLU A 586 43.49 -8.03 -32.14
CA GLU A 586 42.37 -8.18 -31.19
C GLU A 586 42.55 -9.42 -30.32
N THR A 587 41.84 -9.45 -29.21
CA THR A 587 41.64 -10.64 -28.38
C THR A 587 40.16 -10.81 -28.06
N LEU A 588 39.72 -12.06 -27.92
CA LEU A 588 38.32 -12.41 -27.67
C LEU A 588 38.11 -12.83 -26.22
N LEU A 589 37.02 -12.35 -25.64
CA LEU A 589 36.46 -12.73 -24.35
C LEU A 589 35.29 -13.68 -24.59
N GLY A 590 35.19 -14.75 -23.81
CA GLY A 590 34.13 -15.75 -23.92
C GLY A 590 33.46 -16.02 -22.57
N LYS A 591 32.34 -16.76 -22.64
CA LYS A 591 31.45 -17.16 -21.53
C LYS A 591 30.71 -16.01 -20.85
N PHE A 592 31.40 -14.95 -20.43
CA PHE A 592 30.76 -13.74 -19.92
C PHE A 592 30.40 -12.81 -21.07
N ASN A 593 29.14 -12.42 -21.21
CA ASN A 593 28.69 -11.58 -22.32
C ASN A 593 28.47 -10.13 -21.86
N PHE A 594 29.44 -9.27 -22.16
CA PHE A 594 29.38 -7.86 -21.76
C PHE A 594 28.29 -7.07 -22.49
N LEU A 595 27.78 -7.55 -23.63
CA LEU A 595 26.72 -6.87 -24.38
C LEU A 595 25.32 -7.06 -23.75
N LEU A 596 25.14 -8.05 -22.88
CA LEU A 596 23.87 -8.30 -22.19
C LEU A 596 23.73 -7.50 -20.89
N GLU A 597 24.80 -6.84 -20.45
CA GLU A 597 24.82 -6.10 -19.20
C GLU A 597 24.13 -4.74 -19.37
N LYS A 598 23.10 -4.49 -18.55
CA LYS A 598 22.23 -3.30 -18.69
C LYS A 598 22.91 -1.99 -18.28
N ARG A 599 23.88 -2.07 -17.36
CA ARG A 599 24.51 -0.90 -16.72
C ARG A 599 26.01 -1.11 -16.67
N VAL A 600 26.69 -0.56 -17.68
CA VAL A 600 28.14 -0.66 -17.83
C VAL A 600 28.75 0.72 -18.01
N ARG A 601 29.90 0.95 -17.37
CA ARG A 601 30.70 2.16 -17.56
C ARG A 601 32.18 1.87 -17.39
N ALA A 602 33.02 2.58 -18.10
CA ALA A 602 34.46 2.37 -18.06
C ALA A 602 35.06 2.78 -16.70
N ASP A 603 34.58 3.90 -16.13
CA ASP A 603 35.03 4.44 -14.85
C ASP A 603 33.94 4.39 -13.79
N LYS A 604 34.31 3.97 -12.58
CA LYS A 604 33.40 3.84 -11.43
C LYS A 604 33.04 5.20 -10.80
N ASP A 605 33.98 6.13 -10.79
CA ASP A 605 33.78 7.42 -10.12
C ASP A 605 33.35 8.48 -11.12
N SER A 606 32.50 9.40 -10.68
CA SER A 606 32.13 10.59 -11.44
C SER A 606 33.26 11.62 -11.41
N LEU A 607 33.34 12.45 -12.46
CA LEU A 607 34.23 13.60 -12.44
C LEU A 607 33.72 14.64 -11.42
N LYS A 608 34.64 15.40 -10.84
CA LYS A 608 34.35 16.48 -9.89
C LYS A 608 34.13 17.77 -10.63
N ILE A 609 33.02 18.45 -10.32
CA ILE A 609 32.77 19.80 -10.82
C ILE A 609 33.70 20.81 -10.11
N VAL A 610 34.25 21.73 -10.89
CA VAL A 610 35.01 22.90 -10.43
C VAL A 610 34.56 24.13 -11.21
N ASP A 611 34.92 25.31 -10.71
CA ASP A 611 34.75 26.54 -11.49
C ASP A 611 35.67 26.55 -12.71
N GLU A 612 35.26 27.26 -13.76
CA GLU A 612 36.01 27.41 -15.01
C GLU A 612 37.44 27.92 -14.78
N HIS A 613 37.61 28.85 -13.84
CA HIS A 613 38.90 29.45 -13.54
C HIS A 613 39.82 28.41 -12.88
N SER A 614 39.34 27.64 -11.91
CA SER A 614 40.12 26.54 -11.34
C SER A 614 40.47 25.47 -12.37
N LEU A 615 39.54 25.11 -13.26
CA LEU A 615 39.82 24.14 -14.33
C LEU A 615 40.94 24.62 -15.26
N TYR A 616 40.95 25.92 -15.60
CA TYR A 616 41.90 26.51 -16.55
C TYR A 616 43.21 27.00 -15.94
N TYR A 617 43.27 27.26 -14.63
CA TYR A 617 44.46 27.87 -14.00
C TYR A 617 45.07 26.99 -12.90
N ASN A 618 44.28 26.17 -12.21
CA ASN A 618 44.72 25.45 -11.01
C ASN A 618 44.86 23.93 -11.21
N ILE A 619 44.28 23.37 -12.27
CA ILE A 619 44.24 21.92 -12.50
C ILE A 619 45.10 21.53 -13.71
N SER A 620 46.01 20.58 -13.50
CA SER A 620 46.86 20.03 -14.55
C SER A 620 46.05 19.25 -15.60
N PRO A 621 46.36 19.35 -16.91
CA PRO A 621 45.75 18.53 -17.97
C PRO A 621 45.95 17.02 -17.80
N ASN A 622 46.95 16.62 -17.00
CA ASN A 622 47.19 15.22 -16.68
C ASN A 622 46.18 14.69 -15.65
N ASN A 623 45.51 15.58 -14.90
CA ASN A 623 44.46 15.23 -13.97
C ASN A 623 43.09 15.33 -14.65
N ARG A 624 42.58 14.19 -15.09
CA ARG A 624 41.38 14.08 -15.94
C ARG A 624 40.08 13.85 -15.15
N ASP A 625 40.10 14.10 -13.85
CA ASP A 625 38.98 13.80 -12.94
C ASP A 625 38.07 15.02 -12.70
N TYR A 626 38.24 16.09 -13.47
CA TYR A 626 37.55 17.36 -13.29
C TYR A 626 36.86 17.84 -14.57
N PHE A 627 35.75 18.55 -14.39
CA PHE A 627 35.04 19.24 -15.45
C PHE A 627 34.46 20.56 -14.93
N ALA A 628 34.10 21.46 -15.84
CA ALA A 628 33.35 22.67 -15.53
C ALA A 628 32.20 22.84 -16.52
N ILE A 629 31.24 23.69 -16.16
CA ILE A 629 30.17 24.13 -17.07
C ILE A 629 30.39 25.62 -17.31
N TYR A 630 30.58 26.01 -18.58
CA TYR A 630 30.85 27.38 -19.01
C TYR A 630 29.89 27.74 -20.15
N GLU A 631 29.17 28.86 -20.04
CA GLU A 631 28.21 29.33 -21.06
C GLU A 631 27.26 28.22 -21.56
N ASN A 632 26.66 27.47 -20.63
CA ASN A 632 25.79 26.30 -20.91
C ASN A 632 26.48 25.17 -21.69
N GLN A 633 27.81 25.03 -21.62
CA GLN A 633 28.54 23.94 -22.26
C GLN A 633 29.40 23.21 -21.24
N VAL A 634 29.54 21.90 -21.39
CA VAL A 634 30.46 21.10 -20.57
C VAL A 634 31.87 21.21 -21.16
N VAL A 635 32.82 21.66 -20.35
CA VAL A 635 34.21 21.92 -20.76
C VAL A 635 35.21 21.06 -19.99
N LEU A 636 36.27 20.67 -20.69
CA LEU A 636 37.39 19.86 -20.21
C LEU A 636 38.73 20.54 -20.56
N ASN A 637 39.77 20.27 -19.78
CA ASN A 637 41.14 20.74 -20.03
C ASN A 637 42.02 19.71 -20.77
N TYR A 638 41.44 18.64 -21.30
CA TYR A 638 42.11 17.61 -22.10
C TYR A 638 41.19 17.12 -23.23
N LEU A 639 41.79 16.55 -24.29
CA LEU A 639 41.03 15.95 -25.38
C LEU A 639 40.74 14.46 -25.09
N PRO A 640 39.50 14.07 -24.78
CA PRO A 640 39.15 12.66 -24.68
C PRO A 640 39.18 12.00 -26.06
N THR A 641 39.65 10.76 -26.13
CA THR A 641 39.67 9.97 -27.38
C THR A 641 38.58 8.90 -27.33
N ASN A 642 37.60 8.99 -28.23
CA ASN A 642 36.48 8.03 -28.38
C ASN A 642 35.64 7.80 -27.12
N CYS A 643 35.58 8.76 -26.20
CA CYS A 643 34.90 8.61 -24.92
C CYS A 643 33.47 9.13 -24.96
N ILE A 644 32.51 8.32 -24.50
CA ILE A 644 31.14 8.74 -24.26
C ILE A 644 31.01 9.25 -22.83
N PHE A 645 30.54 10.49 -22.67
CA PHE A 645 30.22 11.07 -21.37
C PHE A 645 28.72 11.12 -21.16
N GLN A 646 28.28 11.06 -19.91
CA GLN A 646 26.87 11.27 -19.54
C GLN A 646 26.80 12.26 -18.39
N LEU A 647 26.19 13.41 -18.64
CA LEU A 647 25.89 14.39 -17.61
C LEU A 647 24.52 14.07 -17.01
N VAL A 648 24.49 13.85 -15.71
CA VAL A 648 23.29 13.69 -14.89
C VAL A 648 23.17 14.93 -14.02
N TYR A 649 22.03 15.62 -14.09
CA TYR A 649 21.83 16.83 -13.31
C TYR A 649 20.38 17.02 -12.94
N GLU A 650 20.15 17.78 -11.88
CA GLU A 650 18.84 18.11 -11.38
C GLU A 650 18.40 19.46 -11.97
N VAL A 651 17.19 19.52 -12.51
CA VAL A 651 16.58 20.77 -12.99
C VAL A 651 15.31 21.04 -12.21
N ILE A 652 15.08 22.31 -11.88
CA ILE A 652 13.78 22.79 -11.39
C ILE A 652 12.82 22.77 -12.59
N ASP A 653 12.20 21.61 -12.83
CA ASP A 653 11.24 21.46 -13.90
C ASP A 653 9.85 21.88 -13.40
N SER A 654 9.45 23.09 -13.75
CA SER A 654 8.11 23.61 -13.45
C SER A 654 6.99 22.92 -14.27
N SER A 655 7.34 22.04 -15.22
CA SER A 655 6.38 21.39 -16.13
C SER A 655 5.91 19.99 -15.73
N ILE A 656 6.58 19.32 -14.77
CA ILE A 656 6.12 18.02 -14.25
C ILE A 656 5.14 18.31 -13.11
N GLN A 657 3.83 18.17 -13.37
CA GLN A 657 2.81 18.21 -12.32
C GLN A 657 3.08 17.08 -11.32
N ASN A 658 3.62 17.42 -10.15
CA ASN A 658 3.79 16.49 -9.02
C ASN A 658 2.72 16.79 -7.98
N ASN A 659 1.46 16.55 -8.34
CA ASN A 659 0.30 16.83 -7.51
C ASN A 659 -0.25 15.58 -6.78
N GLN A 660 0.45 14.45 -6.84
CA GLN A 660 0.02 13.22 -6.18
C GLN A 660 1.04 12.71 -5.16
N VAL A 661 0.54 12.36 -3.97
CA VAL A 661 1.35 11.81 -2.88
C VAL A 661 0.77 10.47 -2.46
N VAL A 662 1.63 9.46 -2.34
CA VAL A 662 1.28 8.19 -1.68
C VAL A 662 1.83 8.20 -0.27
N MET A 663 1.07 7.65 0.66
CA MET A 663 1.47 7.47 2.03
C MET A 663 1.61 5.98 2.36
N ARG A 664 2.62 5.66 3.16
CA ARG A 664 2.84 4.35 3.76
C ARG A 664 2.91 4.50 5.28
N ALA A 665 2.23 3.61 6.00
CA ALA A 665 2.36 3.50 7.45
C ALA A 665 2.75 2.07 7.82
N SER A 666 3.91 1.91 8.45
CA SER A 666 4.41 0.63 8.93
C SER A 666 4.09 0.49 10.41
N MET A 667 3.20 -0.46 10.73
CA MET A 667 2.73 -0.75 12.07
C MET A 667 3.49 -1.97 12.61
N ARG A 668 4.04 -1.87 13.82
CA ARG A 668 4.78 -2.98 14.45
C ARG A 668 4.38 -3.13 15.92
N ARG A 669 4.55 -4.35 16.41
CA ARG A 669 4.27 -4.79 17.77
C ARG A 669 5.36 -5.73 18.24
N GLU A 670 5.84 -5.56 19.47
CA GLU A 670 6.77 -6.50 20.10
C GLU A 670 6.13 -7.88 20.27
N GLU A 671 6.81 -8.96 19.85
CA GLU A 671 6.27 -10.32 19.86
C GLU A 671 5.77 -10.77 21.24
N SER A 672 6.39 -10.30 22.32
CA SER A 672 6.06 -10.60 23.72
C SER A 672 4.65 -10.16 24.15
N ILE A 673 4.00 -9.25 23.41
CA ILE A 673 2.70 -8.67 23.78
C ILE A 673 1.67 -8.87 22.64
N PRO A 674 1.15 -10.09 22.40
CA PRO A 674 0.31 -10.43 21.24
C PRO A 674 -1.08 -9.79 21.19
N HIS A 675 -1.52 -9.21 22.30
CA HIS A 675 -2.90 -8.80 22.53
C HIS A 675 -3.14 -7.29 22.37
N ILE A 676 -2.16 -6.53 21.91
CA ILE A 676 -2.29 -5.09 21.64
C ILE A 676 -2.04 -4.80 20.16
N THR A 677 -2.62 -3.72 19.66
CA THR A 677 -2.37 -3.21 18.31
C THR A 677 -2.26 -1.69 18.34
N PRO A 678 -1.32 -1.08 17.61
CA PRO A 678 -1.41 0.33 17.31
C PRO A 678 -2.67 0.60 16.47
N LYS A 679 -3.23 1.80 16.56
CA LYS A 679 -4.41 2.22 15.78
C LYS A 679 -4.22 3.57 15.13
N ILE A 680 -4.71 3.70 13.91
CA ILE A 680 -4.78 4.97 13.18
C ILE A 680 -6.27 5.28 12.97
N MET A 681 -6.73 6.41 13.47
CA MET A 681 -8.15 6.83 13.39
C MET A 681 -8.36 7.91 12.33
N ARG A 682 -7.35 8.76 12.11
CA ARG A 682 -7.43 9.82 11.10
C ARG A 682 -6.05 10.18 10.59
N LEU A 683 -5.95 10.47 9.30
CA LEU A 683 -4.80 11.04 8.63
C LEU A 683 -5.19 12.37 7.99
N GLN A 684 -4.34 13.37 8.12
CA GLN A 684 -4.53 14.68 7.52
C GLN A 684 -3.20 15.11 6.89
N LEU A 685 -3.14 15.08 5.57
CA LEU A 685 -1.99 15.59 4.82
C LEU A 685 -2.26 17.03 4.41
N GLN A 686 -1.26 17.89 4.59
CA GLN A 686 -1.28 19.26 4.11
C GLN A 686 -0.12 19.44 3.13
N ALA A 687 -0.43 19.93 1.94
CA ALA A 687 0.54 20.17 0.88
C ALA A 687 0.66 21.66 0.58
N LYS A 688 1.88 22.07 0.19
CA LYS A 688 2.21 23.42 -0.28
C LYS A 688 2.97 23.37 -1.59
#